data_AF-A0A7C9BGF0-F1
#
_entry.id   AF-A0A7C9BGF0-F1
#
_cell.length_a   1.000
_cell.length_b   1.000
_cell.length_c   1.000
_cell.angle_alpha   90.00
_cell.angle_beta   90.00
_cell.angle_gamma   90.00
#
_symmetry.space_group_name_H-M   'P 1'
#
loop_
_entity.id
_entity.type
_entity.pdbx_description
1 polymer ?
#
loop_
_entity_poly.entity_id
_entity_poly.type
_entity_poly.pdbx_seq_one_letter_code
_entity_poly.pdbx_strand_id
1 'polypeptide(L)'
;MDYLAPIQHQKLALSRNRIVVSADPVVLPAGQSRVDLRYYCELFVQKSFQSAQFESLSRHEASEEPPTANSTTSAGAYFELQTRLDDLLVAAPPPYGADRVQVCDGLTRQFYTSLARYNGDTLLDASLQTSQWAIKAGVAERDYDTYRELFFTRYIGAGCRFLTWQPDHKFVRADQPEWLYFLTNFSPLPTRLLVRVRCLYADNTRETYTALAVDNVSYMTVYAVPVGMAALGLLTRPKTVLRYEVWLSNQDQQSVSEVRSYQVSDEYAEQVRYLLYQNGLGGYDTVPCLANPVESVKVSRQLVDRFVGHDYLPTVAETIIREVAGERQLTLTLGRRIGEAYRTYLEDLLLSQEFYIGDGSDWLPLTPGFDSLVTDHRDEWPIERSLTFRYANAVTRFSRLPRIAQETRATGWRAWTTSCALGAQGLRTGQRIVNELVRYYLDSGENVRPLVTKANVPGTEGYIAPWPTENCAPSTTPYLSVDVSLASVKKKNDCGTGTVGTGWTITVAAGSFGSELSQADAQAKAQAAALALDTQEAANTHGSCIPTTLVPLALQNITTPIFGQFDPVVALLLGGDEVVPNTSTNSTVRYAASGLAAGTYNLDVRVSYSGSPFQPFRLTVPAKGLTSEVLSGNQTYRFSNVVVNWGDADLIVKAIPQ
;
A
#
# COMPACT_ATOMS: atom_id res chain seq x y z
N MET A 1 -13.23 28.25 7.83
CA MET A 1 -12.76 26.86 7.82
C MET A 1 -11.45 26.86 7.07
N ASP A 2 -10.50 26.05 7.51
CA ASP A 2 -9.18 25.95 6.91
C ASP A 2 -9.31 25.45 5.47
N TYR A 3 -8.49 25.96 4.55
CA TYR A 3 -8.48 25.49 3.15
C TYR A 3 -7.91 24.08 3.07
N LEU A 4 -8.39 23.23 2.16
CA LEU A 4 -7.88 21.86 2.01
C LEU A 4 -6.44 21.89 1.47
N ALA A 5 -5.51 21.23 2.14
CA ALA A 5 -4.13 21.17 1.69
C ALA A 5 -4.02 20.38 0.36
N PRO A 6 -3.16 20.82 -0.60
CA PRO A 6 -2.92 20.07 -1.82
C PRO A 6 -2.03 18.86 -1.52
N ILE A 7 -2.64 17.73 -1.16
CA ILE A 7 -1.94 16.50 -0.76
C ILE A 7 -2.30 15.32 -1.67
N GLN A 8 -1.31 14.48 -1.96
CA GLN A 8 -1.46 13.26 -2.73
C GLN A 8 -1.17 12.04 -1.86
N HIS A 9 -2.18 11.19 -1.68
CA HIS A 9 -2.09 9.97 -0.89
C HIS A 9 -1.42 8.84 -1.66
N GLN A 10 -0.66 8.02 -0.93
CA GLN A 10 0.11 6.88 -1.42
C GLN A 10 -0.60 5.58 -1.04
N LYS A 11 -0.33 4.54 -1.82
CA LYS A 11 -0.90 3.20 -1.63
C LYS A 11 -0.34 2.53 -0.38
N LEU A 12 -1.15 1.67 0.22
CA LEU A 12 -0.82 0.91 1.43
C LEU A 12 -1.63 -0.39 1.45
N ALA A 13 -1.00 -1.49 1.87
CA ALA A 13 -1.63 -2.81 1.92
C ALA A 13 -2.32 -3.06 3.28
N LEU A 14 -3.50 -3.69 3.24
CA LEU A 14 -4.29 -4.07 4.41
C LEU A 14 -3.92 -5.49 4.84
N SER A 15 -3.25 -5.64 5.99
CA SER A 15 -2.78 -6.95 6.47
C SER A 15 -3.88 -7.89 6.96
N ARG A 16 -5.07 -7.38 7.31
CA ARG A 16 -6.23 -8.23 7.65
C ARG A 16 -7.05 -8.66 6.42
N ASN A 17 -6.65 -8.23 5.22
CA ASN A 17 -7.15 -8.75 3.96
C ASN A 17 -6.08 -9.59 3.27
N ARG A 18 -6.43 -10.30 2.18
CA ARG A 18 -5.49 -11.18 1.49
C ARG A 18 -4.39 -10.37 0.78
N ILE A 19 -3.13 -10.60 1.15
CA ILE A 19 -1.96 -10.03 0.47
C ILE A 19 -1.33 -11.17 -0.32
N VAL A 20 -1.61 -11.22 -1.62
CA VAL A 20 -1.17 -12.29 -2.50
C VAL A 20 -0.06 -11.78 -3.41
N VAL A 21 1.07 -12.47 -3.40
CA VAL A 21 2.14 -12.28 -4.40
C VAL A 21 2.07 -13.43 -5.38
N SER A 22 1.92 -13.12 -6.67
CA SER A 22 1.89 -14.11 -7.75
C SER A 22 3.25 -14.21 -8.43
N ALA A 23 3.71 -15.42 -8.67
CA ALA A 23 4.87 -15.71 -9.51
C ALA A 23 4.40 -16.30 -10.84
N ASP A 24 4.86 -15.70 -11.94
CA ASP A 24 4.50 -16.13 -13.29
C ASP A 24 4.98 -17.56 -13.58
N PRO A 25 4.19 -18.33 -14.36
CA PRO A 25 4.55 -19.70 -14.70
C PRO A 25 5.84 -19.75 -15.52
N VAL A 26 6.63 -20.81 -15.33
CA VAL A 26 7.86 -20.99 -16.12
C VAL A 26 7.49 -21.54 -17.50
N VAL A 27 8.00 -20.87 -18.55
CA VAL A 27 7.93 -21.36 -19.93
C VAL A 27 9.07 -22.36 -20.12
N LEU A 28 8.74 -23.65 -20.11
CA LEU A 28 9.71 -24.72 -20.37
C LEU A 28 9.70 -25.12 -21.86
N PRO A 29 10.86 -25.50 -22.44
CA PRO A 29 10.92 -26.11 -23.76
C PRO A 29 10.08 -27.39 -23.86
N ALA A 30 9.60 -27.71 -25.06
CA ALA A 30 8.77 -28.89 -25.30
C ALA A 30 9.46 -30.18 -24.83
N GLY A 31 8.78 -30.95 -23.97
CA GLY A 31 9.27 -32.24 -23.45
C GLY A 31 9.93 -32.22 -22.07
N GLN A 32 10.11 -31.05 -21.43
CA GLN A 32 10.60 -30.99 -20.04
C GLN A 32 9.48 -31.18 -19.01
N SER A 33 9.79 -31.91 -17.94
CA SER A 33 8.89 -32.16 -16.82
C SER A 33 8.72 -30.92 -15.95
N ARG A 34 7.49 -30.66 -15.48
CA ARG A 34 7.17 -29.59 -14.51
C ARG A 34 7.21 -30.06 -13.06
N VAL A 35 7.46 -31.36 -12.83
CA VAL A 35 7.34 -32.00 -11.50
C VAL A 35 8.36 -31.44 -10.49
N ASP A 36 9.55 -31.09 -10.97
CA ASP A 36 10.66 -30.59 -10.14
C ASP A 36 10.68 -29.06 -10.03
N LEU A 37 9.67 -28.37 -10.57
CA LEU A 37 9.55 -26.92 -10.44
C LEU A 37 9.14 -26.54 -9.02
N ARG A 38 9.93 -25.67 -8.40
CA ARG A 38 9.69 -25.10 -7.07
C ARG A 38 9.77 -23.58 -7.10
N TYR A 39 8.82 -22.95 -6.44
CA TYR A 39 8.74 -21.49 -6.32
C TYR A 39 8.97 -21.13 -4.86
N TYR A 40 9.85 -20.16 -4.64
CA TYR A 40 10.10 -19.60 -3.33
C TYR A 40 9.75 -18.12 -3.31
N CYS A 41 9.08 -17.70 -2.25
CA CYS A 41 8.85 -16.30 -1.92
C CYS A 41 9.46 -16.03 -0.55
N GLU A 42 10.49 -15.19 -0.50
CA GLU A 42 11.12 -14.73 0.72
C GLU A 42 10.60 -13.33 1.07
N LEU A 43 10.05 -13.19 2.27
CA LEU A 43 9.48 -11.96 2.79
C LEU A 43 10.51 -11.25 3.66
N PHE A 44 10.85 -10.03 3.28
CA PHE A 44 11.72 -9.15 4.05
C PHE A 44 10.91 -8.02 4.66
N VAL A 45 11.13 -7.75 5.94
CA VAL A 45 10.44 -6.69 6.68
C VAL A 45 11.46 -5.74 7.28
N GLN A 46 11.05 -4.48 7.44
CA GLN A 46 11.83 -3.48 8.14
C GLN A 46 12.16 -3.99 9.56
N LYS A 47 13.38 -3.75 10.06
CA LYS A 47 13.85 -4.30 11.36
C LYS A 47 13.28 -3.61 12.60
N SER A 48 13.09 -2.31 12.53
CA SER A 48 12.46 -1.51 13.61
C SER A 48 11.71 -0.33 13.01
N PHE A 49 10.92 0.39 13.81
CA PHE A 49 10.18 1.56 13.34
C PHE A 49 11.14 2.55 12.65
N GLN A 50 10.81 2.94 11.41
CA GLN A 50 11.60 3.84 10.56
C GLN A 50 13.04 3.38 10.23
N SER A 51 13.36 2.10 10.43
CA SER A 51 14.69 1.57 10.07
C SER A 51 14.91 1.54 8.57
N ALA A 52 16.12 1.89 8.12
CA ALA A 52 16.56 1.65 6.75
C ALA A 52 16.92 0.17 6.49
N GLN A 53 17.07 -0.63 7.54
CA GLN A 53 17.48 -2.04 7.45
C GLN A 53 16.29 -2.98 7.41
N PHE A 54 16.41 -4.02 6.60
CA PHE A 54 15.43 -5.07 6.45
C PHE A 54 16.02 -6.43 6.85
N GLU A 55 15.18 -7.29 7.39
CA GLU A 55 15.51 -8.66 7.76
C GLU A 55 14.54 -9.65 7.12
N SER A 56 15.03 -10.86 6.84
CA SER A 56 14.18 -11.94 6.32
C SER A 56 13.29 -12.44 7.45
N LEU A 57 11.97 -12.32 7.27
CA LEU A 57 10.97 -12.80 8.23
C LEU A 57 10.63 -14.27 7.98
N SER A 58 10.41 -14.63 6.73
CA SER A 58 9.94 -15.96 6.36
C SER A 58 10.21 -16.28 4.89
N ARG A 59 10.49 -17.56 4.61
CA ARG A 59 10.56 -18.12 3.25
C ARG A 59 9.42 -19.11 3.05
N HIS A 60 8.65 -18.91 1.99
CA HIS A 60 7.51 -19.73 1.61
C HIS A 60 7.83 -20.53 0.35
N GLU A 61 7.37 -21.78 0.30
CA GLU A 61 7.47 -22.64 -0.87
C GLU A 61 6.08 -22.88 -1.45
N ALA A 62 5.95 -22.81 -2.77
CA ALA A 62 4.74 -23.15 -3.50
C ALA A 62 5.08 -23.89 -4.81
N SER A 63 4.09 -24.59 -5.35
CA SER A 63 4.11 -25.17 -6.69
C SER A 63 3.09 -24.48 -7.57
N GLU A 64 3.23 -24.62 -8.88
CA GLU A 64 2.22 -24.11 -9.80
C GLU A 64 0.88 -24.83 -9.63
N GLU A 65 -0.21 -24.09 -9.77
CA GLU A 65 -1.54 -24.68 -9.84
C GLU A 65 -1.73 -25.41 -11.19
N PRO A 66 -2.29 -26.63 -11.20
CA PRO A 66 -2.53 -27.34 -12.46
C PRO A 66 -3.52 -26.56 -13.33
N PRO A 67 -3.32 -26.52 -14.66
CA PRO A 67 -4.25 -25.85 -15.55
C PRO A 67 -5.63 -26.50 -15.46
N THR A 68 -6.67 -25.68 -15.29
CA THR A 68 -8.07 -26.14 -15.33
C THR A 68 -8.42 -26.63 -16.74
N ALA A 69 -9.26 -27.67 -16.82
CA ALA A 69 -9.70 -28.21 -18.11
C ALA A 69 -10.34 -27.10 -18.96
N ASN A 70 -9.82 -26.90 -20.18
CA ASN A 70 -10.16 -25.85 -21.14
C ASN A 70 -9.52 -24.45 -20.92
N SER A 71 -8.60 -24.29 -19.97
CA SER A 71 -7.79 -23.07 -19.86
C SER A 71 -6.55 -23.13 -20.77
N THR A 72 -6.30 -22.08 -21.54
CA THR A 72 -5.04 -21.89 -22.30
C THR A 72 -3.94 -21.20 -21.49
N THR A 73 -4.23 -20.83 -20.23
CA THR A 73 -3.32 -20.10 -19.34
C THR A 73 -3.04 -20.90 -18.06
N SER A 74 -1.76 -20.92 -17.66
CA SER A 74 -1.33 -21.42 -16.34
C SER A 74 -1.37 -20.26 -15.35
N ALA A 75 -1.91 -20.52 -14.15
CA ALA A 75 -2.11 -19.52 -13.10
C ALA A 75 -0.81 -19.18 -12.33
N GLY A 76 0.25 -19.97 -12.51
CA GLY A 76 1.52 -19.81 -11.80
C GLY A 76 1.42 -20.27 -10.34
N ALA A 77 2.24 -19.66 -9.48
CA ALA A 77 2.25 -19.94 -8.04
C ALA A 77 1.82 -18.70 -7.24
N TYR A 78 0.98 -18.91 -6.22
CA TYR A 78 0.46 -17.85 -5.35
C TYR A 78 1.02 -17.98 -3.93
N PHE A 79 1.42 -16.85 -3.35
CA PHE A 79 1.93 -16.77 -2.00
C PHE A 79 1.06 -15.82 -1.17
N GLU A 80 0.47 -16.36 -0.11
CA GLU A 80 -0.31 -15.59 0.85
C GLU A 80 0.59 -15.12 2.00
N LEU A 81 0.70 -13.80 2.18
CA LEU A 81 1.61 -13.17 3.14
C LEU A 81 0.89 -12.50 4.32
N GLN A 82 -0.44 -12.38 4.24
CA GLN A 82 -1.23 -11.55 5.15
C GLN A 82 -1.04 -11.92 6.63
N THR A 83 -1.07 -13.20 6.98
CA THR A 83 -0.96 -13.64 8.38
C THR A 83 0.40 -13.30 8.97
N ARG A 84 1.49 -13.49 8.21
CA ARG A 84 2.85 -13.18 8.69
C ARG A 84 3.06 -11.68 8.88
N LEU A 85 2.48 -10.87 7.99
CA LEU A 85 2.52 -9.43 8.12
C LEU A 85 1.64 -8.95 9.29
N ASP A 86 0.45 -9.51 9.48
CA ASP A 86 -0.45 -9.14 10.58
C ASP A 86 0.15 -9.51 11.95
N ASP A 87 0.82 -10.66 12.07
CA ASP A 87 1.52 -11.10 13.30
C ASP A 87 2.63 -10.13 13.72
N LEU A 88 3.27 -9.46 12.76
CA LEU A 88 4.34 -8.49 13.02
C LEU A 88 3.79 -7.12 13.46
N LEU A 89 2.58 -6.77 13.01
CA LEU A 89 1.96 -5.49 13.28
C LEU A 89 1.18 -5.52 14.59
N VAL A 90 1.32 -4.48 15.40
CA VAL A 90 0.74 -4.39 16.73
C VAL A 90 -0.05 -3.10 16.87
N ALA A 91 -1.31 -3.22 17.31
CA ALA A 91 -2.14 -2.09 17.70
C ALA A 91 -2.11 -1.95 19.22
N ALA A 92 -1.53 -0.88 19.75
CA ALA A 92 -1.51 -0.63 21.19
C ALA A 92 -2.67 0.30 21.61
N PRO A 93 -3.40 0.00 22.69
CA PRO A 93 -4.38 0.93 23.23
C PRO A 93 -3.68 2.21 23.70
N PRO A 94 -4.33 3.37 23.58
CA PRO A 94 -3.75 4.63 24.04
C PRO A 94 -3.56 4.57 25.57
N PRO A 95 -2.48 5.16 26.12
CA PRO A 95 -2.25 5.15 27.55
C PRO A 95 -3.43 5.76 28.32
N TYR A 96 -3.77 5.19 29.46
CA TYR A 96 -4.90 5.66 30.25
C TYR A 96 -4.69 7.12 30.66
N GLY A 97 -5.68 7.98 30.37
CA GLY A 97 -5.63 9.41 30.69
C GLY A 97 -4.64 10.24 29.85
N ALA A 98 -4.11 9.70 28.74
CA ALA A 98 -3.21 10.48 27.89
C ALA A 98 -3.89 11.72 27.30
N ASP A 99 -3.19 12.86 27.40
CA ASP A 99 -3.65 14.20 27.06
C ASP A 99 -2.94 14.79 25.84
N ARG A 100 -1.99 14.04 25.27
CA ARG A 100 -1.19 14.43 24.11
C ARG A 100 -1.34 13.41 22.98
N VAL A 101 -1.13 13.86 21.76
CA VAL A 101 -1.11 13.00 20.57
C VAL A 101 -0.01 11.95 20.72
N GLN A 102 -0.37 10.68 20.51
CA GLN A 102 0.54 9.55 20.56
C GLN A 102 0.85 9.07 19.14
N VAL A 103 1.98 8.40 18.98
CA VAL A 103 2.31 7.69 17.74
C VAL A 103 2.16 6.20 17.95
N CYS A 104 1.54 5.57 16.98
CA CYS A 104 1.37 4.12 16.93
C CYS A 104 2.45 3.55 16.02
N ASP A 105 3.63 3.30 16.59
CA ASP A 105 4.83 2.81 15.92
C ASP A 105 4.73 1.35 15.44
N GLY A 106 3.87 0.55 16.06
CA GLY A 106 3.62 -0.85 15.67
C GLY A 106 2.57 -1.05 14.57
N LEU A 107 1.81 -0.01 14.19
CA LEU A 107 0.65 -0.17 13.29
C LEU A 107 1.04 -0.29 11.81
N THR A 108 2.20 0.25 11.41
CA THR A 108 2.67 0.25 10.03
C THR A 108 4.06 -0.35 9.91
N ARG A 109 4.31 -1.05 8.81
CA ARG A 109 5.63 -1.60 8.52
C ARG A 109 5.90 -1.65 7.02
N GLN A 110 7.13 -1.36 6.64
CA GLN A 110 7.58 -1.57 5.26
C GLN A 110 8.05 -3.00 5.06
N PHE A 111 7.71 -3.58 3.91
CA PHE A 111 8.12 -4.93 3.50
C PHE A 111 8.42 -4.99 2.01
N TYR A 112 9.17 -6.00 1.59
CA TYR A 112 9.33 -6.36 0.19
C TYR A 112 9.47 -7.88 0.07
N THR A 113 9.34 -8.41 -1.14
CA THR A 113 9.48 -9.84 -1.38
C THR A 113 10.54 -10.13 -2.44
N SER A 114 11.20 -11.26 -2.30
CA SER A 114 12.04 -11.83 -3.35
C SER A 114 11.42 -13.13 -3.82
N LEU A 115 11.19 -13.24 -5.13
CA LEU A 115 10.69 -14.44 -5.78
C LEU A 115 11.86 -15.17 -6.41
N ALA A 116 11.99 -16.47 -6.16
CA ALA A 116 13.00 -17.31 -6.78
C ALA A 116 12.36 -18.60 -7.32
N ARG A 117 12.78 -19.02 -8.51
CA ARG A 117 12.24 -20.18 -9.22
C ARG A 117 13.35 -21.20 -9.44
N TYR A 118 13.09 -22.45 -9.09
CA TYR A 118 14.04 -23.55 -9.18
C TYR A 118 13.48 -24.70 -10.00
N ASN A 119 14.37 -25.43 -10.67
CA ASN A 119 14.10 -26.73 -11.28
C ASN A 119 15.04 -27.76 -10.64
N GLY A 120 14.52 -28.57 -9.73
CA GLY A 120 15.35 -29.33 -8.79
C GLY A 120 16.21 -28.38 -7.95
N ASP A 121 17.53 -28.61 -7.94
CA ASP A 121 18.50 -27.77 -7.20
C ASP A 121 19.02 -26.57 -8.02
N THR A 122 18.59 -26.42 -9.28
CA THR A 122 19.09 -25.36 -10.16
C THR A 122 18.21 -24.12 -10.09
N LEU A 123 18.78 -22.97 -9.71
CA LEU A 123 18.11 -21.67 -9.78
C LEU A 123 17.89 -21.28 -11.25
N LEU A 124 16.63 -21.08 -11.64
CA LEU A 124 16.27 -20.59 -12.96
C LEU A 124 16.33 -19.07 -13.03
N ASP A 125 15.68 -18.40 -12.07
CA ASP A 125 15.56 -16.95 -12.02
C ASP A 125 15.19 -16.48 -10.61
N ALA A 126 15.60 -15.26 -10.26
CA ALA A 126 15.20 -14.57 -9.04
C ALA A 126 14.89 -13.10 -9.33
N SER A 127 13.76 -12.61 -8.83
CA SER A 127 13.37 -11.20 -8.94
C SER A 127 13.10 -10.60 -7.56
N LEU A 128 13.46 -9.33 -7.43
CA LEU A 128 13.15 -8.52 -6.25
C LEU A 128 11.92 -7.66 -6.55
N GLN A 129 10.90 -7.77 -5.74
CA GLN A 129 9.70 -6.94 -5.84
C GLN A 129 9.93 -5.59 -5.17
N THR A 130 9.23 -4.56 -5.67
CA THR A 130 9.29 -3.20 -5.11
C THR A 130 8.79 -3.19 -3.67
N SER A 131 9.45 -2.41 -2.81
CA SER A 131 9.00 -2.23 -1.43
C SER A 131 7.60 -1.63 -1.32
N GLN A 132 6.80 -2.18 -0.42
CA GLN A 132 5.43 -1.78 -0.10
C GLN A 132 5.29 -1.54 1.40
N TRP A 133 4.22 -0.87 1.79
CA TRP A 133 3.86 -0.66 3.18
C TRP A 133 2.63 -1.49 3.53
N ALA A 134 2.58 -2.02 4.75
CA ALA A 134 1.42 -2.68 5.33
C ALA A 134 0.95 -1.95 6.59
N ILE A 135 -0.35 -2.03 6.87
CA ILE A 135 -0.99 -1.54 8.09
C ILE A 135 -1.88 -2.62 8.71
N LYS A 136 -1.99 -2.63 10.05
CA LYS A 136 -2.89 -3.52 10.79
C LYS A 136 -4.35 -3.11 10.65
N ALA A 137 -4.91 -3.29 9.48
CA ALA A 137 -6.28 -2.90 9.16
C ALA A 137 -6.88 -3.87 8.14
N GLY A 138 -8.20 -3.92 8.09
CA GLY A 138 -8.96 -4.68 7.12
C GLY A 138 -10.30 -4.02 6.77
N VAL A 139 -10.80 -4.37 5.59
CA VAL A 139 -12.13 -4.00 5.12
C VAL A 139 -12.93 -5.26 4.77
N ALA A 140 -14.26 -5.15 4.67
CA ALA A 140 -15.11 -6.28 4.30
C ALA A 140 -14.72 -6.85 2.93
N GLU A 141 -14.83 -8.17 2.74
CA GLU A 141 -14.41 -8.85 1.50
C GLU A 141 -15.12 -8.30 0.24
N ARG A 142 -16.40 -7.94 0.37
CA ARG A 142 -17.20 -7.32 -0.70
C ARG A 142 -16.58 -6.02 -1.23
N ASP A 143 -15.99 -5.23 -0.33
CA ASP A 143 -15.39 -3.94 -0.64
C ASP A 143 -13.94 -4.11 -1.03
N TYR A 144 -13.27 -5.12 -0.47
CA TYR A 144 -11.89 -5.44 -0.79
C TYR A 144 -11.71 -5.73 -2.27
N ASP A 145 -12.63 -6.45 -2.93
CA ASP A 145 -12.51 -6.75 -4.37
C ASP A 145 -12.33 -5.50 -5.25
N THR A 146 -13.06 -4.43 -4.92
CA THR A 146 -13.03 -3.15 -5.65
C THR A 146 -11.90 -2.23 -5.18
N TYR A 147 -11.69 -2.13 -3.87
CA TYR A 147 -10.80 -1.12 -3.31
C TYR A 147 -9.35 -1.58 -3.17
N ARG A 148 -9.06 -2.84 -2.80
CA ARG A 148 -7.69 -3.40 -2.61
C ARG A 148 -6.65 -2.35 -2.15
N GLU A 149 -5.63 -2.10 -2.95
CA GLU A 149 -4.57 -1.09 -2.72
C GLU A 149 -5.02 0.36 -2.89
N LEU A 150 -6.16 0.58 -3.57
CA LEU A 150 -6.75 1.89 -3.83
C LEU A 150 -7.59 2.39 -2.64
N PHE A 151 -7.82 1.59 -1.61
CA PHE A 151 -8.57 2.00 -0.42
C PHE A 151 -8.03 3.30 0.18
N PHE A 152 -6.70 3.38 0.37
CA PHE A 152 -6.06 4.54 0.96
C PHE A 152 -5.98 5.76 0.04
N THR A 153 -6.11 5.59 -1.27
CA THR A 153 -6.04 6.69 -2.24
C THR A 153 -7.43 7.20 -2.62
N ARG A 154 -8.38 6.29 -2.87
CA ARG A 154 -9.74 6.61 -3.35
C ARG A 154 -10.79 6.79 -2.24
N TYR A 155 -10.62 6.14 -1.09
CA TYR A 155 -11.59 6.26 0.02
C TYR A 155 -11.04 7.15 1.14
N ILE A 156 -9.96 6.71 1.80
CA ILE A 156 -9.34 7.50 2.87
C ILE A 156 -8.76 8.79 2.30
N GLY A 157 -8.00 8.70 1.20
CA GLY A 157 -7.30 9.85 0.62
C GLY A 157 -8.22 10.91 0.02
N ALA A 158 -9.25 10.51 -0.73
CA ALA A 158 -10.20 11.45 -1.31
C ALA A 158 -11.04 12.19 -0.25
N GLY A 159 -11.33 11.53 0.88
CA GLY A 159 -12.07 12.12 1.99
C GLY A 159 -11.19 12.69 3.11
N CYS A 160 -9.87 12.50 3.06
CA CYS A 160 -8.94 12.78 4.17
C CYS A 160 -9.40 12.18 5.51
N ARG A 161 -9.93 10.95 5.48
CA ARG A 161 -10.69 10.37 6.61
C ARG A 161 -9.82 9.92 7.77
N PHE A 162 -10.39 9.90 8.97
CA PHE A 162 -9.79 9.21 10.11
C PHE A 162 -9.96 7.69 9.99
N LEU A 163 -9.11 6.92 10.68
CA LEU A 163 -9.16 5.46 10.73
C LEU A 163 -10.23 4.99 11.74
N THR A 164 -11.50 5.28 11.45
CA THR A 164 -12.65 4.83 12.25
C THR A 164 -13.89 4.65 11.38
N TRP A 165 -14.72 3.66 11.71
CA TRP A 165 -16.05 3.46 11.11
C TRP A 165 -17.16 4.15 11.91
N GLN A 166 -16.81 4.79 13.02
CA GLN A 166 -17.76 5.43 13.91
C GLN A 166 -18.54 6.53 13.15
N PRO A 167 -19.87 6.61 13.28
CA PRO A 167 -20.67 7.68 12.68
C PRO A 167 -20.25 9.07 13.16
N ASP A 168 -20.44 10.09 12.33
CA ASP A 168 -20.26 11.49 12.75
C ASP A 168 -21.42 11.94 13.68
N HIS A 169 -21.26 13.06 14.36
CA HIS A 169 -22.23 13.63 15.32
C HIS A 169 -22.47 12.76 16.56
N LYS A 170 -21.42 12.07 17.02
CA LYS A 170 -21.48 11.24 18.23
C LYS A 170 -21.82 12.07 19.47
N PHE A 171 -22.67 11.53 20.33
CA PHE A 171 -22.86 12.04 21.69
C PHE A 171 -21.68 11.65 22.59
N VAL A 172 -21.11 12.65 23.25
CA VAL A 172 -19.96 12.47 24.15
C VAL A 172 -20.23 13.13 25.49
N ARG A 173 -19.72 12.54 26.55
CA ARG A 173 -19.76 13.13 27.89
C ARG A 173 -18.52 13.98 28.16
N ALA A 174 -18.61 14.86 29.15
CA ALA A 174 -17.49 15.69 29.59
C ALA A 174 -16.27 14.86 30.09
N ASP A 175 -16.54 13.71 30.70
CA ASP A 175 -15.55 12.79 31.27
C ASP A 175 -15.15 11.64 30.32
N GLN A 176 -15.73 11.58 29.11
CA GLN A 176 -15.49 10.50 28.16
C GLN A 176 -14.12 10.62 27.49
N PRO A 177 -13.24 9.60 27.59
CA PRO A 177 -12.05 9.53 26.77
C PRO A 177 -12.44 9.19 25.33
N GLU A 178 -11.99 9.98 24.35
CA GLU A 178 -12.28 9.75 22.94
C GLU A 178 -11.00 9.92 22.12
N TRP A 179 -10.86 9.09 21.09
CA TRP A 179 -9.64 8.99 20.28
C TRP A 179 -9.99 8.98 18.80
N LEU A 180 -9.16 9.66 18.00
CA LEU A 180 -9.17 9.56 16.54
C LEU A 180 -7.79 9.16 16.04
N TYR A 181 -7.75 8.30 15.03
CA TYR A 181 -6.51 7.78 14.46
C TYR A 181 -6.32 8.34 13.06
N PHE A 182 -5.14 8.89 12.77
CA PHE A 182 -4.85 9.51 11.47
C PHE A 182 -3.53 9.00 10.89
N LEU A 183 -3.55 8.65 9.60
CA LEU A 183 -2.41 8.12 8.87
C LEU A 183 -1.78 9.20 7.98
N THR A 184 -0.45 9.35 8.06
CA THR A 184 0.33 10.30 7.23
C THR A 184 0.91 9.62 5.98
N ASN A 185 0.07 9.03 5.15
CA ASN A 185 0.46 8.36 3.90
C ASN A 185 0.44 9.30 2.67
N PHE A 186 0.65 10.60 2.84
CA PHE A 186 0.53 11.58 1.75
C PHE A 186 1.77 12.46 1.60
N SER A 187 1.88 13.10 0.43
CA SER A 187 2.92 14.06 0.08
C SER A 187 2.29 15.35 -0.45
N PRO A 188 2.82 16.55 -0.13
CA PRO A 188 3.98 16.80 0.74
C PRO A 188 3.68 16.51 2.22
N LEU A 189 4.69 16.01 2.93
CA LEU A 189 4.58 15.74 4.37
C LEU A 189 4.65 17.06 5.16
N PRO A 190 3.67 17.35 6.05
CA PRO A 190 3.72 18.55 6.85
C PRO A 190 4.85 18.47 7.87
N THR A 191 5.48 19.58 8.22
CA THR A 191 6.49 19.60 9.29
C THR A 191 5.87 19.55 10.68
N ARG A 192 4.61 20.00 10.78
CA ARG A 192 3.82 20.09 12.00
C ARG A 192 2.35 19.75 11.73
N LEU A 193 1.77 18.94 12.60
CA LEU A 193 0.32 18.70 12.65
C LEU A 193 -0.30 19.48 13.80
N LEU A 194 -1.36 20.23 13.51
CA LEU A 194 -2.13 21.03 14.45
C LEU A 194 -3.51 20.41 14.64
N VAL A 195 -3.89 20.11 15.88
CA VAL A 195 -5.24 19.67 16.24
C VAL A 195 -6.10 20.91 16.43
N ARG A 196 -7.00 21.16 15.49
CA ARG A 196 -7.86 22.34 15.47
C ARG A 196 -9.23 21.98 16.01
N VAL A 197 -9.76 22.86 16.85
CA VAL A 197 -11.06 22.67 17.49
C VAL A 197 -11.91 23.90 17.25
N ARG A 198 -13.15 23.67 16.82
CA ARG A 198 -14.20 24.69 16.77
C ARG A 198 -15.28 24.32 17.76
N CYS A 199 -15.43 25.09 18.84
CA CYS A 199 -16.51 24.92 19.79
C CYS A 199 -17.69 25.83 19.46
N LEU A 200 -18.90 25.33 19.72
CA LEU A 200 -20.16 26.06 19.73
C LEU A 200 -20.64 26.13 21.18
N TYR A 201 -20.81 27.35 21.67
CA TYR A 201 -21.24 27.62 23.03
C TYR A 201 -22.77 27.72 23.16
N ALA A 202 -23.27 27.64 24.39
CA ALA A 202 -24.70 27.76 24.70
C ALA A 202 -25.33 29.10 24.29
N ASP A 203 -24.53 30.16 24.14
CA ASP A 203 -24.96 31.48 23.66
C ASP A 203 -24.92 31.59 22.12
N ASN A 204 -24.77 30.47 21.42
CA ASN A 204 -24.58 30.36 19.96
C ASN A 204 -23.30 31.01 19.41
N THR A 205 -22.38 31.47 20.27
CA THR A 205 -21.07 31.94 19.81
C THR A 205 -20.16 30.78 19.44
N ARG A 206 -19.22 31.04 18.52
CA ARG A 206 -18.24 30.06 18.05
C ARG A 206 -16.84 30.56 18.29
N GLU A 207 -15.95 29.67 18.72
CA GLU A 207 -14.53 29.95 18.85
C GLU A 207 -13.75 28.85 18.14
N THR A 208 -12.63 29.22 17.52
CA THR A 208 -11.72 28.26 16.87
C THR A 208 -10.31 28.50 17.39
N TYR A 209 -9.68 27.44 17.85
CA TYR A 209 -8.32 27.48 18.38
C TYR A 209 -7.57 26.17 18.08
N THR A 210 -6.26 26.18 18.30
CA THR A 210 -5.42 24.97 18.23
C THR A 210 -5.30 24.38 19.64
N ALA A 211 -5.78 23.16 19.83
CA ALA A 211 -5.76 22.48 21.13
C ALA A 211 -4.42 21.79 21.37
N LEU A 212 -3.91 21.05 20.39
CA LEU A 212 -2.68 20.27 20.48
C LEU A 212 -1.86 20.45 19.21
N ALA A 213 -0.56 20.16 19.28
CA ALA A 213 0.33 20.18 18.13
C ALA A 213 1.40 19.08 18.24
N VAL A 214 1.83 18.56 17.10
CA VAL A 214 2.92 17.58 16.98
C VAL A 214 3.92 18.08 15.95
N ASP A 215 5.17 18.17 16.36
CA ASP A 215 6.30 18.55 15.50
C ASP A 215 7.01 17.30 14.94
N ASN A 216 7.78 17.46 13.85
CA ASN A 216 8.54 16.39 13.19
C ASN A 216 7.64 15.22 12.73
N VAL A 217 6.57 15.55 12.03
CA VAL A 217 5.65 14.54 11.49
C VAL A 217 6.41 13.58 10.60
N SER A 218 6.16 12.30 10.79
CA SER A 218 6.83 11.22 10.09
C SER A 218 5.93 10.65 9.01
N TYR A 219 6.53 10.21 7.90
CA TYR A 219 5.83 9.56 6.80
C TYR A 219 5.34 8.17 7.19
N MET A 220 4.21 7.72 6.64
CA MET A 220 3.63 6.38 6.85
C MET A 220 3.46 6.02 8.33
N THR A 221 3.05 6.99 9.14
CA THR A 221 2.92 6.87 10.59
C THR A 221 1.47 7.12 11.01
N VAL A 222 0.97 6.34 11.96
CA VAL A 222 -0.37 6.54 12.53
C VAL A 222 -0.27 7.32 13.83
N TYR A 223 -1.07 8.38 13.94
CA TYR A 223 -1.18 9.24 15.11
C TYR A 223 -2.51 9.00 15.81
N ALA A 224 -2.47 8.70 17.12
CA ALA A 224 -3.64 8.64 17.98
C ALA A 224 -3.84 10.01 18.64
N VAL A 225 -4.91 10.68 18.27
CA VAL A 225 -5.26 12.04 18.69
C VAL A 225 -6.33 11.96 19.77
N PRO A 226 -6.06 12.43 21.01
CA PRO A 226 -7.09 12.50 22.03
C PRO A 226 -8.07 13.65 21.70
N VAL A 227 -9.35 13.32 21.56
CA VAL A 227 -10.42 14.25 21.20
C VAL A 227 -11.51 14.36 22.27
N GLY A 228 -11.27 13.79 23.45
CA GLY A 228 -12.11 14.00 24.63
C GLY A 228 -12.08 15.45 25.13
N MET A 229 -13.16 15.90 25.77
CA MET A 229 -13.29 17.30 26.20
C MET A 229 -12.19 17.77 27.15
N ALA A 230 -11.74 16.89 28.05
CA ALA A 230 -10.64 17.18 28.96
C ALA A 230 -9.32 17.42 28.21
N ALA A 231 -8.96 16.52 27.28
CA ALA A 231 -7.71 16.60 26.53
C ALA A 231 -7.65 17.80 25.58
N LEU A 232 -8.80 18.21 25.03
CA LEU A 232 -8.89 19.39 24.17
C LEU A 232 -8.93 20.72 24.94
N GLY A 233 -8.97 20.69 26.28
CA GLY A 233 -9.08 21.91 27.10
C GLY A 233 -10.43 22.61 26.93
N LEU A 234 -11.49 21.86 26.66
CA LEU A 234 -12.86 22.38 26.51
C LEU A 234 -13.54 22.60 27.87
N LEU A 235 -13.16 21.83 28.90
CA LEU A 235 -13.72 21.94 30.25
C LEU A 235 -13.29 23.22 30.99
N THR A 236 -12.15 23.80 30.62
CA THR A 236 -11.60 25.03 31.21
C THR A 236 -12.04 26.29 30.47
N ARG A 237 -12.93 26.17 29.49
CA ARG A 237 -13.42 27.32 28.72
C ARG A 237 -14.38 28.16 29.56
N PRO A 238 -14.42 29.48 29.35
CA PRO A 238 -15.26 30.38 30.15
C PRO A 238 -16.77 30.18 29.92
N LYS A 239 -17.16 29.50 28.83
CA LYS A 239 -18.55 29.29 28.43
C LYS A 239 -18.84 27.80 28.27
N THR A 240 -20.07 27.39 28.55
CA THR A 240 -20.53 26.01 28.38
C THR A 240 -20.54 25.62 26.91
N VAL A 241 -19.80 24.57 26.57
CA VAL A 241 -19.70 24.00 25.21
C VAL A 241 -20.85 23.03 24.97
N LEU A 242 -21.65 23.24 23.92
CA LEU A 242 -22.74 22.33 23.52
C LEU A 242 -22.31 21.34 22.43
N ARG A 243 -21.47 21.80 21.51
CA ARG A 243 -20.96 21.01 20.40
C ARG A 243 -19.54 21.44 20.11
N TYR A 244 -18.70 20.52 19.68
CA TYR A 244 -17.39 20.85 19.15
C TYR A 244 -17.08 20.04 17.91
N GLU A 245 -16.19 20.56 17.10
CA GLU A 245 -15.69 19.93 15.90
C GLU A 245 -14.17 19.88 15.94
N VAL A 246 -13.60 18.80 15.42
CA VAL A 246 -12.17 18.53 15.45
C VAL A 246 -11.68 18.18 14.05
N TRP A 247 -10.56 18.76 13.65
CA TRP A 247 -9.83 18.39 12.43
C TRP A 247 -8.33 18.62 12.62
N LEU A 248 -7.53 18.10 11.70
CA LEU A 248 -6.09 18.29 11.65
C LEU A 248 -5.73 19.27 10.54
N SER A 249 -4.78 20.15 10.84
CA SER A 249 -4.21 21.10 9.87
C SER A 249 -2.68 21.04 9.84
N ASN A 250 -2.07 21.47 8.74
CA ASN A 250 -0.62 21.61 8.61
C ASN A 250 -0.10 22.90 9.29
N GLN A 251 1.21 23.16 9.17
CA GLN A 251 1.87 24.36 9.72
C GLN A 251 1.27 25.68 9.20
N ASP A 252 0.70 25.67 8.00
CA ASP A 252 0.10 26.83 7.31
C ASP A 252 -1.41 26.95 7.56
N GLN A 253 -1.95 26.18 8.51
CA GLN A 253 -3.39 26.11 8.84
C GLN A 253 -4.27 25.71 7.64
N GLN A 254 -3.78 24.79 6.81
CA GLN A 254 -4.57 24.11 5.79
C GLN A 254 -5.01 22.75 6.32
N SER A 255 -6.29 22.40 6.13
CA SER A 255 -6.87 21.14 6.61
C SER A 255 -6.25 19.96 5.86
N VAL A 256 -5.83 18.95 6.62
CA VAL A 256 -5.30 17.67 6.11
C VAL A 256 -6.20 16.48 6.45
N SER A 257 -7.21 16.66 7.30
CA SER A 257 -8.20 15.64 7.65
C SER A 257 -9.63 16.08 7.34
N GLU A 258 -10.56 15.13 7.44
CA GLU A 258 -11.99 15.40 7.57
C GLU A 258 -12.29 16.10 8.91
N VAL A 259 -13.48 16.69 9.00
CA VAL A 259 -13.98 17.33 10.21
C VAL A 259 -14.91 16.35 10.92
N ARG A 260 -14.65 16.08 12.20
CA ARG A 260 -15.50 15.23 13.05
C ARG A 260 -16.21 16.10 14.08
N SER A 261 -17.52 15.90 14.23
CA SER A 261 -18.40 16.67 15.09
C SER A 261 -18.87 15.83 16.29
N TYR A 262 -18.87 16.44 17.47
CA TYR A 262 -19.28 15.81 18.72
C TYR A 262 -20.33 16.67 19.44
N GLN A 263 -21.39 16.02 19.92
CA GLN A 263 -22.45 16.66 20.69
C GLN A 263 -22.27 16.36 22.17
N VAL A 264 -22.21 17.39 23.01
CA VAL A 264 -22.01 17.21 24.45
C VAL A 264 -23.34 16.80 25.08
N SER A 265 -23.34 15.65 25.76
CA SER A 265 -24.48 15.17 26.53
C SER A 265 -24.28 15.47 28.01
N ASP A 266 -25.29 16.07 28.62
CA ASP A 266 -25.42 16.34 30.05
C ASP A 266 -26.34 15.33 30.76
N GLU A 267 -26.69 14.23 30.08
CA GLU A 267 -27.61 13.22 30.62
C GLU A 267 -27.03 12.60 31.90
N TYR A 268 -27.84 12.55 32.95
CA TYR A 268 -27.43 11.93 34.21
C TYR A 268 -27.47 10.41 34.08
N ALA A 269 -26.36 9.76 34.42
CA ALA A 269 -26.24 8.31 34.55
C ALA A 269 -25.59 8.02 35.91
N GLU A 270 -26.15 7.09 36.67
CA GLU A 270 -25.70 6.75 38.02
C GLU A 270 -24.29 6.14 38.01
N GLN A 271 -24.04 5.21 37.08
CA GLN A 271 -22.73 4.65 36.82
C GLN A 271 -22.42 4.69 35.32
N VAL A 272 -21.20 5.13 35.01
CA VAL A 272 -20.70 5.17 33.63
C VAL A 272 -19.42 4.34 33.54
N ARG A 273 -19.32 3.58 32.46
CA ARG A 273 -18.11 2.85 32.08
C ARG A 273 -17.79 3.13 30.63
N TYR A 274 -16.50 3.19 30.32
CA TYR A 274 -16.02 3.38 28.95
C TYR A 274 -15.39 2.07 28.49
N LEU A 275 -16.01 1.49 27.47
CA LEU A 275 -15.47 0.34 26.75
C LEU A 275 -14.61 0.87 25.61
N LEU A 276 -13.36 0.44 25.55
CA LEU A 276 -12.46 0.70 24.44
C LEU A 276 -12.32 -0.60 23.65
N TYR A 277 -12.45 -0.55 22.32
CA TYR A 277 -12.27 -1.73 21.49
C TYR A 277 -11.45 -1.38 20.24
N GLN A 278 -10.77 -2.37 19.67
CA GLN A 278 -9.99 -2.16 18.45
C GLN A 278 -10.90 -2.21 17.21
N ASN A 279 -10.96 -1.13 16.45
CA ASN A 279 -11.76 -1.05 15.22
C ASN A 279 -11.11 -1.81 14.04
N GLY A 280 -11.87 -2.05 12.97
CA GLY A 280 -11.39 -2.75 11.78
C GLY A 280 -10.23 -2.05 11.05
N LEU A 281 -10.06 -0.74 11.24
CA LEU A 281 -9.01 0.08 10.60
C LEU A 281 -7.73 0.21 11.43
N GLY A 282 -7.62 -0.52 12.54
CA GLY A 282 -6.42 -0.60 13.38
C GLY A 282 -6.37 0.40 14.54
N GLY A 283 -7.28 1.38 14.57
CA GLY A 283 -7.45 2.31 15.69
C GLY A 283 -8.27 1.70 16.82
N TYR A 284 -8.46 2.50 17.88
CA TYR A 284 -9.36 2.17 18.99
C TYR A 284 -10.50 3.16 19.08
N ASP A 285 -11.72 2.66 19.22
CA ASP A 285 -12.90 3.48 19.41
C ASP A 285 -13.44 3.31 20.83
N THR A 286 -13.95 4.40 21.42
CA THR A 286 -14.60 4.37 22.74
C THR A 286 -16.11 4.21 22.59
N VAL A 287 -16.71 3.37 23.40
CA VAL A 287 -18.16 3.19 23.51
C VAL A 287 -18.61 3.48 24.96
N PRO A 288 -19.47 4.49 25.18
CA PRO A 288 -19.99 4.76 26.50
C PRO A 288 -21.06 3.73 26.89
N CYS A 289 -20.96 3.22 28.12
CA CYS A 289 -21.95 2.34 28.75
C CYS A 289 -22.62 3.12 29.89
N LEU A 290 -23.92 3.39 29.73
CA LEU A 290 -24.66 4.39 30.53
C LEU A 290 -25.61 3.79 31.57
N ALA A 291 -25.74 2.46 31.63
CA ALA A 291 -26.55 1.80 32.66
C ALA A 291 -25.67 1.13 33.72
N ASN A 292 -26.30 0.75 34.83
CA ASN A 292 -25.63 0.10 35.95
C ASN A 292 -24.97 -1.22 35.50
N PRO A 293 -23.63 -1.34 35.62
CA PRO A 293 -22.93 -2.56 35.28
C PRO A 293 -23.32 -3.68 36.24
N VAL A 294 -23.48 -4.90 35.71
CA VAL A 294 -23.72 -6.09 36.52
C VAL A 294 -22.46 -6.93 36.53
N GLU A 295 -21.77 -6.96 37.67
CA GLU A 295 -20.64 -7.87 37.90
C GLU A 295 -21.09 -9.14 38.60
N SER A 296 -20.64 -10.29 38.11
CA SER A 296 -20.83 -11.59 38.74
C SER A 296 -19.54 -12.41 38.71
N VAL A 297 -19.43 -13.40 39.59
CA VAL A 297 -18.27 -14.30 39.63
C VAL A 297 -18.75 -15.73 39.46
N LYS A 298 -18.36 -16.37 38.36
CA LYS A 298 -18.56 -17.79 38.13
C LYS A 298 -17.34 -18.55 38.65
N VAL A 299 -17.56 -19.63 39.39
CA VAL A 299 -16.47 -20.40 40.01
C VAL A 299 -16.47 -21.83 39.49
N SER A 300 -15.35 -22.27 38.94
CA SER A 300 -15.07 -23.67 38.64
C SER A 300 -14.28 -24.29 39.79
N ARG A 301 -14.68 -25.49 40.25
CA ARG A 301 -14.04 -26.20 41.36
C ARG A 301 -13.57 -27.57 40.89
N GLN A 302 -12.29 -27.86 41.08
CA GLN A 302 -11.79 -29.22 40.88
C GLN A 302 -11.94 -30.00 42.18
N LEU A 303 -12.83 -31.00 42.15
CA LEU A 303 -13.10 -31.91 43.27
C LEU A 303 -12.19 -33.13 43.17
N VAL A 304 -11.68 -33.58 44.31
CA VAL A 304 -10.90 -34.82 44.42
C VAL A 304 -11.49 -35.64 45.55
N ASP A 305 -11.77 -36.90 45.26
CA ASP A 305 -12.16 -37.87 46.27
C ASP A 305 -10.92 -38.44 46.94
N ARG A 306 -10.84 -38.28 48.25
CA ARG A 306 -9.80 -38.83 49.10
C ARG A 306 -10.30 -40.15 49.65
N PHE A 307 -9.56 -41.23 49.36
CA PHE A 307 -9.79 -42.50 50.04
C PHE A 307 -9.50 -42.34 51.53
N VAL A 308 -10.55 -42.40 52.33
CA VAL A 308 -10.49 -42.52 53.78
C VAL A 308 -10.77 -43.99 54.05
N GLY A 309 -9.87 -44.71 54.73
CA GLY A 309 -10.07 -46.13 55.02
C GLY A 309 -11.37 -46.39 55.81
N HIS A 310 -11.60 -47.65 56.19
CA HIS A 310 -12.89 -48.07 56.79
C HIS A 310 -13.13 -47.54 58.23
N ASP A 311 -12.13 -46.93 58.87
CA ASP A 311 -12.20 -46.36 60.23
C ASP A 311 -12.33 -44.82 60.22
N TYR A 312 -13.25 -44.27 59.42
CA TYR A 312 -13.36 -42.81 59.28
C TYR A 312 -14.29 -42.18 60.34
N LEU A 313 -13.89 -41.00 60.82
CA LEU A 313 -14.71 -40.16 61.70
C LEU A 313 -15.70 -39.32 60.85
N PRO A 314 -16.95 -39.09 61.30
CA PRO A 314 -17.94 -38.29 60.55
C PRO A 314 -17.54 -36.84 60.26
N THR A 315 -16.46 -36.35 60.87
CA THR A 315 -15.91 -35.00 60.67
C THR A 315 -14.98 -34.90 59.46
N VAL A 316 -14.64 -36.03 58.82
CA VAL A 316 -13.69 -36.08 57.72
C VAL A 316 -14.44 -36.01 56.39
N ALA A 317 -14.18 -34.96 55.61
CA ALA A 317 -14.71 -34.86 54.25
C ALA A 317 -13.96 -35.83 53.31
N GLU A 318 -14.73 -36.65 52.59
CA GLU A 318 -14.24 -37.58 51.55
C GLU A 318 -13.92 -36.81 50.26
N THR A 319 -14.73 -35.82 49.90
CA THR A 319 -14.48 -34.94 48.75
C THR A 319 -13.85 -33.63 49.20
N ILE A 320 -12.68 -33.31 48.65
CA ILE A 320 -11.94 -32.06 48.91
C ILE A 320 -11.85 -31.21 47.63
N ILE A 321 -11.82 -29.89 47.81
CA ILE A 321 -11.60 -28.95 46.69
C ILE A 321 -10.08 -28.75 46.55
N ARG A 322 -9.50 -29.22 45.44
CA ARG A 322 -8.06 -29.06 45.15
C ARG A 322 -7.72 -27.68 44.61
N GLU A 323 -8.53 -27.21 43.68
CA GLU A 323 -8.32 -25.94 42.98
C GLU A 323 -9.65 -25.24 42.71
N VAL A 324 -9.61 -23.91 42.78
CA VAL A 324 -10.76 -23.02 42.53
C VAL A 324 -10.32 -21.93 41.58
N ALA A 325 -10.91 -21.90 40.39
CA ALA A 325 -10.71 -20.84 39.42
C ALA A 325 -11.98 -19.98 39.33
N GLY A 326 -11.83 -18.68 39.59
CA GLY A 326 -12.90 -17.69 39.45
C GLY A 326 -12.80 -16.96 38.12
N GLU A 327 -13.93 -16.88 37.43
CA GLU A 327 -14.14 -16.11 36.21
C GLU A 327 -15.10 -14.96 36.53
N ARG A 328 -14.61 -13.72 36.49
CA ARG A 328 -15.44 -12.52 36.67
C ARG A 328 -16.14 -12.20 35.36
N GLN A 329 -17.46 -12.10 35.41
CA GLN A 329 -18.29 -11.66 34.29
C GLN A 329 -18.80 -10.24 34.56
N LEU A 330 -18.86 -9.43 33.51
CA LEU A 330 -19.30 -8.05 33.52
C LEU A 330 -20.33 -7.84 32.41
N THR A 331 -21.53 -7.39 32.76
CA THR A 331 -22.54 -6.99 31.79
C THR A 331 -22.62 -5.48 31.74
N LEU A 332 -22.44 -4.91 30.55
CA LEU A 332 -22.50 -3.48 30.26
C LEU A 332 -23.68 -3.20 29.34
N THR A 333 -24.35 -2.06 29.52
CA THR A 333 -25.45 -1.64 28.63
C THR A 333 -25.14 -0.27 28.05
N LEU A 334 -25.28 -0.16 26.72
CA LEU A 334 -24.91 1.04 25.95
C LEU A 334 -25.86 2.24 26.17
N GLY A 335 -27.08 2.00 26.66
CA GLY A 335 -28.09 3.03 26.91
C GLY A 335 -29.03 3.29 25.72
N ARG A 336 -29.94 4.26 25.90
CA ARG A 336 -31.19 4.40 25.10
C ARG A 336 -31.10 5.27 23.83
N ARG A 337 -29.94 5.86 23.52
CA ARG A 337 -29.76 6.79 22.39
C ARG A 337 -28.86 6.23 21.28
N ILE A 338 -29.06 4.97 20.91
CA ILE A 338 -28.42 4.40 19.72
C ILE A 338 -29.28 4.76 18.51
N GLY A 339 -28.70 5.48 17.54
CA GLY A 339 -29.30 5.71 16.23
C GLY A 339 -29.06 4.54 15.28
N GLU A 340 -29.77 4.52 14.15
CA GLU A 340 -29.66 3.47 13.12
C GLU A 340 -28.22 3.29 12.62
N ALA A 341 -27.53 4.39 12.27
CA ALA A 341 -26.14 4.34 11.83
C ALA A 341 -25.18 3.79 12.90
N TYR A 342 -25.45 4.08 14.18
CA TYR A 342 -24.64 3.56 15.27
C TYR A 342 -24.90 2.07 15.51
N ARG A 343 -26.13 1.58 15.26
CA ARG A 343 -26.46 0.16 15.32
C ARG A 343 -25.69 -0.64 14.27
N THR A 344 -25.62 -0.18 13.02
CA THR A 344 -24.83 -0.84 11.98
C THR A 344 -23.34 -0.83 12.32
N TYR A 345 -22.84 0.27 12.90
CA TYR A 345 -21.45 0.38 13.36
C TYR A 345 -21.07 -0.66 14.43
N LEU A 346 -22.02 -1.17 15.22
CA LEU A 346 -21.74 -2.24 16.20
C LEU A 346 -21.31 -3.57 15.54
N GLU A 347 -21.46 -3.75 14.22
CA GLU A 347 -20.84 -4.85 13.48
C GLU A 347 -19.31 -4.82 13.61
N ASP A 348 -18.72 -3.63 13.55
CA ASP A 348 -17.26 -3.45 13.71
C ASP A 348 -16.82 -3.82 15.13
N LEU A 349 -17.64 -3.49 16.14
CA LEU A 349 -17.40 -3.92 17.52
C LEU A 349 -17.46 -5.43 17.67
N LEU A 350 -18.41 -6.10 17.00
CA LEU A 350 -18.56 -7.56 17.04
C LEU A 350 -17.36 -8.28 16.42
N LEU A 351 -16.72 -7.68 15.42
CA LEU A 351 -15.54 -8.21 14.73
C LEU A 351 -14.21 -7.84 15.42
N SER A 352 -14.26 -7.12 16.54
CA SER A 352 -13.06 -6.70 17.25
C SER A 352 -12.33 -7.86 17.94
N GLN A 353 -11.00 -7.81 17.92
CA GLN A 353 -10.14 -8.79 18.56
C GLN A 353 -9.75 -8.40 20.01
N GLU A 354 -9.86 -7.12 20.35
CA GLU A 354 -9.38 -6.58 21.63
C GLU A 354 -10.41 -5.66 22.27
N PHE A 355 -10.66 -5.88 23.56
CA PHE A 355 -11.58 -5.10 24.37
C PHE A 355 -10.93 -4.71 25.69
N TYR A 356 -11.13 -3.46 26.11
CA TYR A 356 -10.61 -2.93 27.36
C TYR A 356 -11.68 -2.11 28.08
N ILE A 357 -11.67 -2.13 29.41
CA ILE A 357 -12.51 -1.24 30.24
C ILE A 357 -11.64 -0.37 31.13
N GLY A 358 -12.00 0.91 31.25
CA GLY A 358 -11.33 1.82 32.15
C GLY A 358 -11.71 1.59 33.60
N ASP A 359 -10.73 1.32 34.48
CA ASP A 359 -10.92 1.16 35.94
C ASP A 359 -10.30 2.31 36.73
N GLY A 360 -10.47 3.54 36.23
CA GLY A 360 -10.00 4.76 36.89
C GLY A 360 -8.49 5.02 36.81
N SER A 361 -7.67 4.00 36.54
CA SER A 361 -6.20 4.11 36.55
C SER A 361 -5.50 3.35 35.42
N ASP A 362 -6.07 2.24 34.94
CA ASP A 362 -5.52 1.43 33.85
C ASP A 362 -6.66 0.88 32.97
N TRP A 363 -6.28 0.43 31.77
CA TRP A 363 -7.15 -0.35 30.88
C TRP A 363 -7.11 -1.82 31.27
N LEU A 364 -8.26 -2.39 31.66
CA LEU A 364 -8.37 -3.81 31.98
C LEU A 364 -8.86 -4.60 30.77
N PRO A 365 -8.13 -5.64 30.34
CA PRO A 365 -8.52 -6.46 29.19
C PRO A 365 -9.76 -7.30 29.47
N LEU A 366 -10.66 -7.35 28.50
CA LEU A 366 -11.91 -8.08 28.51
C LEU A 366 -11.97 -9.08 27.35
N THR A 367 -12.71 -10.16 27.55
CA THR A 367 -13.05 -11.15 26.51
C THR A 367 -14.56 -11.13 26.30
N PRO A 368 -15.06 -10.98 25.06
CA PRO A 368 -16.49 -10.96 24.79
C PRO A 368 -17.11 -12.32 25.13
N GLY A 369 -18.28 -12.28 25.79
CA GLY A 369 -19.12 -13.44 26.09
C GLY A 369 -20.35 -13.55 25.18
N PHE A 370 -20.48 -12.64 24.21
CA PHE A 370 -21.52 -12.62 23.17
C PHE A 370 -20.92 -12.96 21.82
N ASP A 371 -21.72 -13.54 20.94
CA ASP A 371 -21.35 -13.97 19.59
C ASP A 371 -22.19 -13.31 18.48
N SER A 372 -23.21 -12.55 18.86
CA SER A 372 -24.17 -11.94 17.94
C SER A 372 -24.75 -10.65 18.52
N LEU A 373 -25.07 -9.72 17.62
CA LEU A 373 -25.82 -8.51 17.89
C LEU A 373 -26.84 -8.30 16.76
N VAL A 374 -27.99 -7.71 17.07
CA VAL A 374 -28.95 -7.29 16.04
C VAL A 374 -28.45 -6.01 15.39
N THR A 375 -28.11 -6.06 14.10
CA THR A 375 -27.47 -4.95 13.38
C THR A 375 -28.44 -4.22 12.44
N ASP A 376 -29.51 -4.89 12.01
CA ASP A 376 -30.63 -4.28 11.30
C ASP A 376 -31.98 -4.84 11.78
N HIS A 377 -32.89 -3.93 12.15
CA HIS A 377 -34.28 -4.20 12.53
C HIS A 377 -35.08 -2.89 12.50
N ARG A 378 -35.85 -2.64 11.44
CA ARG A 378 -36.52 -1.34 11.24
C ARG A 378 -37.51 -0.96 12.34
N ASP A 379 -38.16 -1.93 12.96
CA ASP A 379 -39.19 -1.68 13.98
C ASP A 379 -38.64 -1.62 15.41
N GLU A 380 -37.31 -1.61 15.58
CA GLU A 380 -36.69 -1.59 16.90
C GLU A 380 -36.57 -0.17 17.44
N TRP A 381 -37.37 0.16 18.45
CA TRP A 381 -37.27 1.43 19.17
C TRP A 381 -37.78 1.29 20.62
N PRO A 382 -37.01 1.72 21.64
CA PRO A 382 -35.65 2.23 21.59
C PRO A 382 -34.63 1.12 21.29
N ILE A 383 -33.52 1.48 20.64
CA ILE A 383 -32.41 0.55 20.41
C ILE A 383 -31.56 0.49 21.68
N GLU A 384 -31.54 -0.67 22.34
CA GLU A 384 -30.73 -0.92 23.54
C GLU A 384 -29.91 -2.19 23.35
N ARG A 385 -28.65 -2.17 23.81
CA ARG A 385 -27.72 -3.30 23.67
C ARG A 385 -27.05 -3.56 25.00
N SER A 386 -27.09 -4.82 25.43
CA SER A 386 -26.33 -5.31 26.58
C SER A 386 -25.23 -6.23 26.09
N LEU A 387 -24.01 -5.95 26.53
CA LEU A 387 -22.78 -6.64 26.16
C LEU A 387 -22.24 -7.35 27.40
N THR A 388 -22.08 -8.67 27.31
CA THR A 388 -21.53 -9.48 28.40
C THR A 388 -20.07 -9.79 28.11
N PHE A 389 -19.19 -9.53 29.07
CA PHE A 389 -17.75 -9.76 29.00
C PHE A 389 -17.27 -10.63 30.16
N ARG A 390 -16.09 -11.22 29.98
CA ARG A 390 -15.29 -11.85 31.04
C ARG A 390 -14.00 -11.06 31.20
N TYR A 391 -13.50 -10.89 32.41
CA TYR A 391 -12.16 -10.33 32.59
C TYR A 391 -11.12 -11.34 32.10
N ALA A 392 -10.15 -10.91 31.30
CA ALA A 392 -9.11 -11.81 30.76
C ALA A 392 -8.16 -12.32 31.85
N ASN A 393 -8.05 -11.61 32.97
CA ASN A 393 -7.23 -12.00 34.11
C ASN A 393 -7.98 -13.00 35.01
N ALA A 394 -7.39 -14.18 35.21
CA ALA A 394 -7.92 -15.19 36.13
C ALA A 394 -7.86 -14.69 37.59
N VAL A 395 -8.92 -14.96 38.36
CA VAL A 395 -8.99 -14.62 39.78
C VAL A 395 -9.02 -15.90 40.61
N THR A 396 -7.96 -16.13 41.38
CA THR A 396 -7.82 -17.31 42.26
C THR A 396 -8.14 -17.00 43.72
N ARG A 397 -8.05 -15.72 44.10
CA ARG A 397 -8.22 -15.22 45.47
C ARG A 397 -8.93 -13.87 45.44
N PHE A 398 -9.74 -13.61 46.46
CA PHE A 398 -10.36 -12.31 46.68
C PHE A 398 -9.46 -11.45 47.55
N SER A 399 -9.27 -10.18 47.18
CA SER A 399 -8.56 -9.18 47.97
C SER A 399 -9.22 -7.82 47.78
N ARG A 400 -9.34 -7.05 48.87
CA ARG A 400 -9.75 -5.63 48.88
C ARG A 400 -8.67 -4.75 49.47
N LEU A 401 -7.41 -5.09 49.20
CA LEU A 401 -6.29 -4.26 49.64
C LEU A 401 -6.28 -2.95 48.84
N PRO A 402 -6.02 -1.80 49.49
CA PRO A 402 -5.84 -0.54 48.77
C PRO A 402 -4.62 -0.66 47.84
N ARG A 403 -4.70 -0.02 46.66
CA ARG A 403 -3.57 0.02 45.73
C ARG A 403 -2.45 0.84 46.37
N ILE A 404 -1.31 0.21 46.60
CA ILE A 404 -0.09 0.90 47.05
C ILE A 404 0.66 1.35 45.79
N ALA A 405 1.05 2.63 45.74
CA ALA A 405 1.91 3.12 44.67
C ALA A 405 3.23 2.34 44.69
N GLN A 406 3.61 1.74 43.57
CA GLN A 406 4.90 1.08 43.48
C GLN A 406 6.01 2.11 43.70
N GLU A 407 7.01 1.79 44.53
CA GLU A 407 8.22 2.60 44.64
C GLU A 407 8.99 2.52 43.31
N THR A 408 8.74 3.49 42.44
CA THR A 408 9.42 3.57 41.14
C THR A 408 10.79 4.20 41.32
N ARG A 409 11.86 3.43 41.09
CA ARG A 409 13.20 4.00 40.87
C ARG A 409 13.14 4.94 39.67
N ALA A 410 13.83 6.07 39.75
CA ALA A 410 13.84 7.04 38.68
C ALA A 410 14.50 6.44 37.42
N THR A 411 13.84 6.58 36.27
CA THR A 411 14.30 6.01 35.00
C THR A 411 14.41 7.08 33.93
N GLY A 412 15.31 6.90 32.97
CA GLY A 412 15.42 7.70 31.75
C GLY A 412 15.40 6.84 30.49
N TRP A 413 15.44 7.50 29.34
CA TRP A 413 15.52 6.89 28.01
C TRP A 413 16.83 7.28 27.32
N ARG A 414 17.47 6.34 26.61
CA ARG A 414 18.68 6.59 25.81
C ARG A 414 18.60 5.89 24.45
N ALA A 415 19.37 6.37 23.49
CA ALA A 415 19.46 5.78 22.15
C ALA A 415 19.88 4.30 22.21
N TRP A 416 19.18 3.45 21.46
CA TRP A 416 19.47 2.02 21.31
C TRP A 416 19.92 1.69 19.88
N THR A 417 19.11 2.05 18.89
CA THR A 417 19.39 1.84 17.46
C THR A 417 19.29 3.17 16.69
N THR A 418 20.09 3.34 15.63
CA THR A 418 20.11 4.57 14.81
C THR A 418 20.24 4.26 13.32
N SER A 419 19.65 5.09 12.47
CA SER A 419 19.74 5.02 11.00
C SER A 419 19.82 6.42 10.38
N CYS A 420 20.04 6.51 9.08
CA CYS A 420 19.87 7.77 8.35
C CYS A 420 18.39 7.99 8.03
N ALA A 421 17.92 9.24 8.11
CA ALA A 421 16.59 9.60 7.63
C ALA A 421 16.54 9.55 6.10
N LEU A 422 15.45 8.98 5.57
CA LEU A 422 15.19 8.87 4.13
C LEU A 422 14.08 9.85 3.71
N GLY A 423 14.25 10.50 2.57
CA GLY A 423 13.24 11.35 1.95
C GLY A 423 12.22 10.56 1.11
N ALA A 424 11.23 11.26 0.54
CA ALA A 424 10.17 10.66 -0.26
C ALA A 424 10.65 9.85 -1.48
N GLN A 425 11.83 10.21 -2.02
CA GLN A 425 12.47 9.54 -3.16
C GLN A 425 13.42 8.39 -2.73
N GLY A 426 13.50 8.09 -1.43
CA GLY A 426 14.40 7.07 -0.88
C GLY A 426 15.87 7.50 -0.76
N LEU A 427 16.18 8.78 -0.97
CA LEU A 427 17.50 9.38 -0.74
C LEU A 427 17.70 9.73 0.73
N ARG A 428 18.93 9.63 1.24
CA ARG A 428 19.26 10.13 2.59
C ARG A 428 19.13 11.66 2.66
N THR A 429 18.68 12.18 3.79
CA THR A 429 18.39 13.62 3.96
C THR A 429 19.53 14.45 4.58
N GLY A 430 20.64 13.84 4.99
CA GLY A 430 21.69 14.49 5.79
C GLY A 430 21.50 14.38 7.30
N GLN A 431 20.40 13.77 7.76
CA GLN A 431 20.06 13.68 9.17
C GLN A 431 20.15 12.24 9.68
N ARG A 432 20.68 12.07 10.90
CA ARG A 432 20.67 10.82 11.64
C ARG A 432 19.48 10.80 12.59
N ILE A 433 18.80 9.66 12.63
CA ILE A 433 17.64 9.41 13.48
C ILE A 433 17.95 8.27 14.44
N VAL A 434 17.41 8.36 15.65
CA VAL A 434 17.30 7.21 16.55
C VAL A 434 16.02 6.49 16.18
N ASN A 435 16.07 5.17 16.06
CA ASN A 435 14.90 4.35 15.76
C ASN A 435 14.23 3.90 17.06
N GLU A 436 15.02 3.43 18.03
CA GLU A 436 14.53 2.91 19.30
C GLU A 436 15.30 3.49 20.49
N LEU A 437 14.60 3.62 21.60
CA LEU A 437 15.10 4.00 22.91
C LEU A 437 15.02 2.81 23.85
N VAL A 438 15.98 2.69 24.76
CA VAL A 438 15.95 1.72 25.87
C VAL A 438 15.80 2.45 27.20
N ARG A 439 14.95 1.91 28.08
CA ARG A 439 14.75 2.44 29.43
C ARG A 439 15.90 1.99 30.35
N TYR A 440 16.47 2.93 31.08
CA TYR A 440 17.56 2.69 32.03
C TYR A 440 17.27 3.38 33.37
N TYR A 441 17.85 2.87 34.45
CA TYR A 441 17.75 3.50 35.76
C TYR A 441 18.76 4.67 35.88
N LEU A 442 18.29 5.84 36.32
CA LEU A 442 19.13 7.04 36.41
C LEU A 442 20.23 6.94 37.48
N ASP A 443 20.01 6.13 38.51
CA ASP A 443 20.95 5.92 39.62
C ASP A 443 22.15 5.03 39.25
N SER A 444 21.92 4.00 38.44
CA SER A 444 22.86 2.89 38.18
C SER A 444 23.29 2.79 36.72
N GLY A 445 22.59 3.44 35.79
CA GLY A 445 22.88 3.38 34.35
C GLY A 445 22.53 2.04 33.68
N GLU A 446 22.04 1.07 34.46
CA GLU A 446 21.63 -0.26 34.00
C GLU A 446 20.30 -0.20 33.26
N ASN A 447 20.14 -1.05 32.25
CA ASN A 447 18.86 -1.23 31.57
C ASN A 447 17.83 -1.81 32.54
N VAL A 448 16.60 -1.29 32.49
CA VAL A 448 15.47 -1.87 33.21
C VAL A 448 15.25 -3.31 32.71
N ARG A 449 15.00 -4.25 33.63
CA ARG A 449 14.74 -5.66 33.32
C ARG A 449 13.28 -6.02 33.68
N PRO A 450 12.51 -6.67 32.80
CA PRO A 450 12.84 -7.02 31.41
C PRO A 450 13.13 -5.77 30.56
N LEU A 451 13.90 -5.93 29.46
CA LEU A 451 14.27 -4.81 28.61
C LEU A 451 13.00 -4.10 28.12
N VAL A 452 12.86 -2.83 28.50
CA VAL A 452 11.78 -1.98 28.02
C VAL A 452 12.36 -1.08 26.93
N THR A 453 12.00 -1.36 25.68
CA THR A 453 12.31 -0.53 24.52
C THR A 453 11.05 0.15 24.02
N LYS A 454 11.22 1.25 23.29
CA LYS A 454 10.14 1.92 22.54
C LYS A 454 10.71 2.62 21.31
N ALA A 455 9.89 2.90 20.30
CA ALA A 455 10.36 3.75 19.21
C ALA A 455 10.70 5.17 19.68
N ASN A 456 11.71 5.78 19.06
CA ASN A 456 12.05 7.17 19.27
C ASN A 456 11.09 8.06 18.48
N VAL A 457 10.06 8.55 19.16
CA VAL A 457 8.95 9.26 18.55
C VAL A 457 8.89 10.72 19.02
N PRO A 458 8.67 11.69 18.12
CA PRO A 458 8.46 13.09 18.48
C PRO A 458 7.33 13.30 19.50
N GLY A 459 7.58 14.13 20.54
CA GLY A 459 6.59 14.44 21.58
C GLY A 459 6.46 13.39 22.69
N THR A 460 7.17 12.27 22.58
CA THR A 460 7.26 11.27 23.65
C THR A 460 8.38 11.59 24.65
N GLU A 461 8.22 11.12 25.89
CA GLU A 461 9.23 11.32 26.93
C GLU A 461 10.60 10.75 26.49
N GLY A 462 11.67 11.54 26.58
CA GLY A 462 13.00 11.08 26.18
C GLY A 462 13.23 10.98 24.67
N TYR A 463 12.36 11.60 23.85
CA TYR A 463 12.57 11.78 22.42
C TYR A 463 13.92 12.45 22.14
N ILE A 464 14.64 11.89 21.17
CA ILE A 464 15.89 12.42 20.65
C ILE A 464 15.63 12.89 19.22
N ALA A 465 15.65 14.21 19.00
CA ALA A 465 15.42 14.80 17.69
C ALA A 465 16.50 14.41 16.67
N PRO A 466 16.18 14.33 15.37
CA PRO A 466 17.17 14.13 14.32
C PRO A 466 18.28 15.18 14.38
N TRP A 467 19.53 14.77 14.14
CA TRP A 467 20.67 15.69 14.08
C TRP A 467 21.43 15.54 12.76
N PRO A 468 22.01 16.64 12.22
CA PRO A 468 22.80 16.57 11.00
C PRO A 468 24.04 15.69 11.21
N THR A 469 24.31 14.79 10.27
CA THR A 469 25.47 13.90 10.29
C THR A 469 25.99 13.69 8.87
N GLU A 470 27.29 13.92 8.64
CA GLU A 470 27.91 13.84 7.29
C GLU A 470 27.73 12.46 6.63
N ASN A 471 27.81 11.38 7.41
CA ASN A 471 27.59 10.00 6.94
C ASN A 471 26.15 9.71 6.47
N CYS A 472 25.23 10.66 6.63
CA CYS A 472 23.86 10.58 6.16
C CYS A 472 23.56 11.56 5.01
N ALA A 473 24.57 12.22 4.42
CA ALA A 473 24.35 13.14 3.30
C ALA A 473 23.71 12.43 2.08
N PRO A 474 22.94 13.12 1.23
CA PRO A 474 22.30 12.51 0.05
C PRO A 474 23.27 11.75 -0.86
N SER A 475 24.50 12.24 -1.00
CA SER A 475 25.58 11.62 -1.78
C SER A 475 26.10 10.29 -1.20
N THR A 476 25.78 10.00 0.07
CA THR A 476 26.16 8.74 0.74
C THR A 476 25.08 7.66 0.63
N THR A 477 24.00 7.91 -0.11
CA THR A 477 22.95 6.92 -0.37
C THR A 477 23.56 5.73 -1.12
N PRO A 478 23.43 4.48 -0.63
CA PRO A 478 24.15 3.33 -1.20
C PRO A 478 23.82 3.01 -2.66
N TYR A 479 22.54 3.15 -3.05
CA TYR A 479 22.07 2.84 -4.40
C TYR A 479 21.28 4.01 -4.96
N LEU A 480 21.64 4.46 -6.17
CA LEU A 480 21.02 5.58 -6.88
C LEU A 480 20.46 5.09 -8.21
N SER A 481 19.25 5.50 -8.58
CA SER A 481 18.66 5.13 -9.86
C SER A 481 19.56 5.57 -11.03
N VAL A 482 19.65 4.75 -12.07
CA VAL A 482 20.22 5.21 -13.35
C VAL A 482 19.15 5.97 -14.14
N ASP A 483 19.51 6.55 -15.28
CA ASP A 483 18.53 7.20 -16.13
C ASP A 483 17.45 6.22 -16.57
N VAL A 484 16.19 6.67 -16.53
CA VAL A 484 15.05 5.95 -17.07
C VAL A 484 14.51 6.76 -18.24
N SER A 485 14.54 6.16 -19.42
CA SER A 485 13.93 6.70 -20.63
C SER A 485 12.89 5.71 -21.15
N LEU A 486 11.62 6.09 -21.10
CA LEU A 486 10.51 5.27 -21.56
C LEU A 486 9.76 5.98 -22.68
N ALA A 487 9.45 5.23 -23.74
CA ALA A 487 8.50 5.69 -24.74
C ALA A 487 7.08 5.65 -24.15
N SER A 488 6.38 6.78 -24.17
CA SER A 488 4.99 6.87 -23.73
C SER A 488 4.10 5.93 -24.55
N VAL A 489 3.18 5.24 -23.88
CA VAL A 489 2.15 4.41 -24.52
C VAL A 489 1.01 5.29 -25.04
N LYS A 490 0.86 6.49 -24.47
CA LYS A 490 -0.15 7.47 -24.86
C LYS A 490 0.36 8.32 -26.03
N LYS A 491 -0.50 8.50 -27.02
CA LYS A 491 -0.26 9.41 -28.14
C LYS A 491 -1.06 10.68 -27.93
N LYS A 492 -0.53 11.80 -28.42
CA LYS A 492 -1.27 13.06 -28.51
C LYS A 492 -2.61 12.84 -29.23
N ASN A 493 -3.72 13.29 -28.67
CA ASN A 493 -5.06 13.01 -29.23
C ASN A 493 -5.87 14.27 -29.60
N ASP A 494 -5.35 15.45 -29.32
CA ASP A 494 -5.86 16.77 -29.71
C ASP A 494 -5.22 17.28 -31.01
N CYS A 495 -4.90 16.35 -31.93
CA CYS A 495 -4.38 16.71 -33.26
C CYS A 495 -5.53 17.08 -34.21
N GLY A 496 -5.32 18.09 -35.06
CA GLY A 496 -6.30 18.55 -36.05
C GLY A 496 -6.57 17.52 -37.16
N THR A 497 -7.61 17.77 -37.96
CA THR A 497 -7.98 16.89 -39.09
C THR A 497 -6.79 16.69 -40.05
N GLY A 498 -6.51 15.43 -40.43
CA GLY A 498 -5.40 15.07 -41.32
C GLY A 498 -4.04 14.89 -40.62
N THR A 499 -3.99 14.90 -39.29
CA THR A 499 -2.77 14.64 -38.50
C THR A 499 -3.00 13.56 -37.45
N VAL A 500 -1.94 12.81 -37.12
CA VAL A 500 -1.92 11.82 -36.04
C VAL A 500 -0.88 12.21 -35.01
N GLY A 501 -1.21 12.02 -33.73
CA GLY A 501 -0.28 12.34 -32.64
C GLY A 501 0.80 11.28 -32.48
N THR A 502 2.01 11.74 -32.14
CA THR A 502 3.12 10.90 -31.73
C THR A 502 3.06 10.64 -30.22
N GLY A 503 3.77 9.61 -29.77
CA GLY A 503 4.15 9.49 -28.36
C GLY A 503 5.23 10.51 -28.01
N TRP A 504 5.49 10.66 -26.71
CA TRP A 504 6.59 11.45 -26.18
C TRP A 504 7.53 10.55 -25.36
N THR A 505 8.73 11.05 -25.04
CA THR A 505 9.71 10.30 -24.25
C THR A 505 9.70 10.81 -22.81
N ILE A 506 9.41 9.93 -21.87
CA ILE A 506 9.46 10.21 -20.44
C ILE A 506 10.88 9.98 -19.96
N THR A 507 11.50 11.00 -19.38
CA THR A 507 12.86 10.92 -18.83
C THR A 507 12.87 11.21 -17.34
N VAL A 508 13.45 10.30 -16.56
CA VAL A 508 13.80 10.49 -15.15
C VAL A 508 15.32 10.47 -15.04
N ALA A 509 15.91 11.55 -14.55
CA ALA A 509 17.35 11.70 -14.46
C ALA A 509 17.97 10.69 -13.46
N ALA A 510 19.19 10.25 -13.73
CA ALA A 510 19.96 9.44 -12.79
C ALA A 510 20.09 10.15 -11.42
N GLY A 511 20.02 9.39 -10.33
CA GLY A 511 20.07 9.89 -8.96
C GLY A 511 18.80 10.55 -8.45
N SER A 512 17.71 10.59 -9.23
CA SER A 512 16.42 11.14 -8.78
C SER A 512 15.76 10.29 -7.70
N PHE A 513 16.06 8.98 -7.66
CA PHE A 513 15.57 8.05 -6.65
C PHE A 513 16.74 7.30 -6.01
N GLY A 514 16.59 6.99 -4.72
CA GLY A 514 17.57 6.28 -3.91
C GLY A 514 17.00 5.03 -3.25
N SER A 515 17.90 4.13 -2.85
CA SER A 515 17.57 2.99 -2.00
C SER A 515 18.70 2.63 -1.06
N GLU A 516 18.35 2.15 0.13
CA GLU A 516 19.25 1.50 1.08
C GLU A 516 19.35 -0.01 0.83
N LEU A 517 18.53 -0.54 -0.10
CA LEU A 517 18.38 -1.97 -0.36
C LEU A 517 19.22 -2.45 -1.54
N SER A 518 18.93 -1.93 -2.73
CA SER A 518 19.58 -2.39 -3.96
C SER A 518 19.42 -1.39 -5.10
N GLN A 519 20.27 -1.55 -6.11
CA GLN A 519 20.17 -0.83 -7.38
C GLN A 519 18.82 -1.10 -8.08
N ALA A 520 18.31 -2.33 -7.98
CA ALA A 520 17.04 -2.73 -8.61
C ALA A 520 15.84 -2.02 -7.98
N ASP A 521 15.79 -1.89 -6.65
CA ASP A 521 14.70 -1.16 -5.96
C ASP A 521 14.75 0.35 -6.28
N ALA A 522 15.95 0.96 -6.32
CA ALA A 522 16.09 2.36 -6.76
C ALA A 522 15.61 2.54 -8.21
N GLN A 523 15.95 1.61 -9.10
CA GLN A 523 15.53 1.66 -10.50
C GLN A 523 14.03 1.43 -10.67
N ALA A 524 13.44 0.48 -9.92
CA ALA A 524 12.01 0.20 -9.96
C ALA A 524 11.19 1.40 -9.51
N LYS A 525 11.64 2.12 -8.47
CA LYS A 525 11.01 3.39 -8.03
C LYS A 525 11.06 4.46 -9.13
N ALA A 526 12.20 4.61 -9.79
CA ALA A 526 12.33 5.54 -10.91
C ALA A 526 11.43 5.15 -12.11
N GLN A 527 11.31 3.86 -12.42
CA GLN A 527 10.42 3.36 -13.47
C GLN A 527 8.95 3.56 -13.12
N ALA A 528 8.54 3.28 -11.88
CA ALA A 528 7.17 3.50 -11.42
C ALA A 528 6.81 5.00 -11.48
N ALA A 529 7.73 5.88 -11.09
CA ALA A 529 7.56 7.32 -11.22
C ALA A 529 7.44 7.75 -12.69
N ALA A 530 8.28 7.21 -13.59
CA ALA A 530 8.19 7.46 -15.02
C ALA A 530 6.83 7.01 -15.59
N LEU A 531 6.36 5.82 -15.24
CA LEU A 531 5.04 5.33 -15.66
C LEU A 531 3.89 6.19 -15.12
N ALA A 532 4.01 6.71 -13.91
CA ALA A 532 3.02 7.63 -13.33
C ALA A 532 2.96 8.97 -14.09
N LEU A 533 4.03 9.39 -14.76
CA LEU A 533 4.04 10.57 -15.63
C LEU A 533 3.36 10.33 -16.98
N ASP A 534 3.12 9.07 -17.39
CA ASP A 534 2.51 8.72 -18.68
C ASP A 534 0.99 8.98 -18.72
N THR A 535 0.62 10.26 -18.68
CA THR A 535 -0.76 10.73 -18.69
C THR A 535 -1.16 11.29 -20.06
N GLN A 536 -2.47 11.33 -20.35
CA GLN A 536 -2.96 11.92 -21.60
C GLN A 536 -2.68 13.43 -21.68
N GLU A 537 -2.70 14.13 -20.55
CA GLU A 537 -2.35 15.55 -20.48
C GLU A 537 -0.89 15.76 -20.89
N ALA A 538 0.04 15.01 -20.28
CA ALA A 538 1.45 15.06 -20.65
C ALA A 538 1.69 14.67 -22.12
N ALA A 539 0.97 13.68 -22.65
CA ALA A 539 1.02 13.33 -24.06
C ALA A 539 0.52 14.45 -24.98
N ASN A 540 -0.48 15.23 -24.56
CA ASN A 540 -0.97 16.37 -25.32
C ASN A 540 -0.01 17.57 -25.23
N THR A 541 0.67 17.76 -24.10
CA THR A 541 1.65 18.84 -23.93
C THR A 541 2.96 18.57 -24.65
N HIS A 542 3.46 17.33 -24.61
CA HIS A 542 4.81 16.97 -25.07
C HIS A 542 4.84 16.18 -26.38
N GLY A 543 3.73 15.61 -26.83
CA GLY A 543 3.63 14.92 -28.12
C GLY A 543 3.59 15.89 -29.31
N SER A 544 3.90 15.39 -30.50
CA SER A 544 3.83 16.17 -31.75
C SER A 544 2.71 15.63 -32.65
N CYS A 545 2.17 16.47 -33.53
CA CYS A 545 1.22 16.03 -34.56
C CYS A 545 1.96 15.91 -35.89
N ILE A 546 1.88 14.75 -36.55
CA ILE A 546 2.45 14.52 -37.88
C ILE A 546 1.34 14.33 -38.92
N PRO A 547 1.55 14.77 -40.17
CA PRO A 547 0.54 14.63 -41.21
C PRO A 547 0.38 13.17 -41.68
N THR A 548 -0.84 12.76 -42.02
CA THR A 548 -1.14 11.44 -42.60
C THR A 548 -0.93 11.44 -44.11
N THR A 549 0.30 11.70 -44.56
CA THR A 549 0.68 11.68 -45.98
C THR A 549 1.06 10.26 -46.42
N LEU A 550 0.51 9.78 -47.54
CA LEU A 550 0.88 8.49 -48.13
C LEU A 550 2.38 8.45 -48.46
N VAL A 551 3.04 7.35 -48.13
CA VAL A 551 4.48 7.15 -48.37
C VAL A 551 4.68 6.71 -49.82
N PRO A 552 5.45 7.45 -50.64
CA PRO A 552 5.70 7.07 -52.03
C PRO A 552 6.42 5.71 -52.13
N LEU A 553 5.90 4.83 -53.00
CA LEU A 553 6.52 3.55 -53.33
C LEU A 553 7.15 3.65 -54.72
N ALA A 554 8.40 3.23 -54.87
CA ALA A 554 9.11 3.33 -56.13
C ALA A 554 10.03 2.16 -56.43
N LEU A 555 10.39 2.00 -57.70
CA LEU A 555 11.34 1.02 -58.20
C LEU A 555 12.43 1.73 -59.02
N GLN A 556 13.67 1.29 -58.86
CA GLN A 556 14.80 1.73 -59.65
C GLN A 556 15.67 0.53 -60.05
N ASN A 557 15.88 0.33 -61.34
CA ASN A 557 16.83 -0.67 -61.83
C ASN A 557 18.13 0.01 -62.25
N ILE A 558 19.25 -0.37 -61.64
CA ILE A 558 20.57 0.19 -61.95
C ILE A 558 21.57 -0.88 -62.38
N THR A 559 21.08 -2.03 -62.87
CA THR A 559 21.95 -3.04 -63.47
C THR A 559 22.59 -2.52 -64.76
N THR A 560 23.90 -2.71 -64.89
CA THR A 560 24.64 -2.29 -66.08
C THR A 560 24.81 -3.48 -67.02
N PRO A 561 24.65 -3.31 -68.34
CA PRO A 561 24.81 -4.41 -69.30
C PRO A 561 26.17 -5.10 -69.19
N ILE A 562 26.17 -6.43 -69.13
CA ILE A 562 27.39 -7.24 -69.15
C ILE A 562 27.47 -8.02 -70.46
N PHE A 563 28.61 -7.91 -71.15
CA PHE A 563 28.80 -8.61 -72.42
C PHE A 563 28.72 -10.13 -72.23
N GLY A 564 27.83 -10.78 -72.98
CA GLY A 564 27.63 -12.23 -72.95
C GLY A 564 26.64 -12.73 -71.90
N GLN A 565 25.96 -11.84 -71.17
CA GLN A 565 24.88 -12.18 -70.22
C GLN A 565 23.61 -11.40 -70.55
N PHE A 566 22.46 -11.96 -70.16
CA PHE A 566 21.18 -11.26 -70.22
C PHE A 566 20.94 -10.50 -68.91
N ASP A 567 20.48 -9.26 -69.04
CA ASP A 567 20.24 -8.35 -67.93
C ASP A 567 18.85 -8.57 -67.30
N PRO A 568 18.68 -8.33 -65.99
CA PRO A 568 17.39 -8.47 -65.33
C PRO A 568 16.49 -7.27 -65.61
N VAL A 569 15.23 -7.57 -65.91
CA VAL A 569 14.12 -6.62 -65.88
C VAL A 569 13.27 -6.93 -64.66
N VAL A 570 13.09 -5.95 -63.79
CA VAL A 570 12.36 -6.09 -62.52
C VAL A 570 11.05 -5.32 -62.55
N ALA A 571 9.98 -5.86 -61.97
CA ALA A 571 8.70 -5.18 -61.76
C ALA A 571 8.29 -5.29 -60.29
N LEU A 572 7.66 -4.25 -59.75
CA LEU A 572 7.18 -4.24 -58.36
C LEU A 572 5.70 -4.58 -58.32
N LEU A 573 5.36 -5.55 -57.48
CA LEU A 573 4.02 -6.08 -57.26
C LEU A 573 3.60 -5.86 -55.80
N LEU A 574 2.32 -5.54 -55.61
CA LEU A 574 1.68 -5.42 -54.31
C LEU A 574 0.38 -6.24 -54.34
N GLY A 575 0.26 -7.24 -53.46
CA GLY A 575 -0.94 -8.09 -53.43
C GLY A 575 -1.15 -8.94 -54.69
N GLY A 576 -0.12 -9.12 -55.52
CA GLY A 576 -0.19 -9.83 -56.80
C GLY A 576 -0.40 -8.91 -58.01
N ASP A 577 -0.77 -7.64 -57.81
CA ASP A 577 -0.94 -6.65 -58.88
C ASP A 577 0.37 -5.91 -59.14
N GLU A 578 0.70 -5.69 -60.42
CA GLU A 578 1.89 -4.94 -60.83
C GLU A 578 1.67 -3.43 -60.65
N VAL A 579 2.30 -2.86 -59.62
CA VAL A 579 2.13 -1.46 -59.23
C VAL A 579 3.18 -0.53 -59.82
N VAL A 580 4.38 -1.05 -60.13
CA VAL A 580 5.41 -0.32 -60.87
C VAL A 580 5.97 -1.23 -61.97
N PRO A 581 5.55 -1.04 -63.24
CA PRO A 581 6.14 -1.73 -64.36
C PRO A 581 7.52 -1.15 -64.65
N ASN A 582 8.50 -2.03 -64.85
CA ASN A 582 9.75 -1.62 -65.46
C ASN A 582 10.18 -2.65 -66.50
N THR A 583 10.52 -2.13 -67.68
CA THR A 583 10.92 -2.89 -68.87
C THR A 583 12.37 -2.60 -69.29
N SER A 584 13.09 -1.81 -68.48
CA SER A 584 14.46 -1.38 -68.75
C SER A 584 15.45 -1.94 -67.73
N THR A 585 16.65 -2.23 -68.21
CA THR A 585 17.79 -2.75 -67.44
C THR A 585 18.53 -1.63 -66.70
N ASN A 586 18.32 -0.37 -67.12
CA ASN A 586 18.73 0.85 -66.43
C ASN A 586 17.59 1.87 -66.46
N SER A 587 17.05 2.26 -65.30
CA SER A 587 15.90 3.15 -65.16
C SER A 587 16.15 4.28 -64.16
N THR A 588 15.57 5.44 -64.43
CA THR A 588 15.32 6.44 -63.37
C THR A 588 14.32 5.89 -62.34
N VAL A 589 14.21 6.54 -61.19
CA VAL A 589 13.26 6.15 -60.14
C VAL A 589 11.83 6.28 -60.69
N ARG A 590 11.06 5.19 -60.64
CA ARG A 590 9.66 5.13 -61.08
C ARG A 590 8.75 4.93 -59.88
N TYR A 591 7.80 5.83 -59.69
CA TYR A 591 6.85 5.78 -58.59
C TYR A 591 5.58 5.02 -58.98
N ALA A 592 4.95 4.37 -58.01
CA ALA A 592 3.61 3.81 -58.12
C ALA A 592 2.58 4.94 -58.24
N ALA A 593 1.42 4.64 -58.83
CA ALA A 593 0.33 5.61 -59.00
C ALA A 593 -0.29 6.07 -57.66
N SER A 594 -0.16 5.27 -56.61
CA SER A 594 -0.59 5.60 -55.26
C SER A 594 0.50 5.21 -54.26
N GLY A 595 0.71 6.05 -53.24
CA GLY A 595 1.59 5.74 -52.12
C GLY A 595 0.93 4.76 -51.13
N LEU A 596 1.73 4.24 -50.21
CA LEU A 596 1.26 3.33 -49.17
C LEU A 596 0.79 4.14 -47.95
N ALA A 597 -0.35 3.75 -47.37
CA ALA A 597 -0.74 4.21 -46.04
C ALA A 597 0.12 3.52 -44.98
N ALA A 598 0.09 4.01 -43.74
CA ALA A 598 0.74 3.28 -42.65
C ALA A 598 0.09 1.90 -42.47
N GLY A 599 0.91 0.84 -42.44
CA GLY A 599 0.46 -0.54 -42.46
C GLY A 599 1.62 -1.52 -42.66
N THR A 600 1.31 -2.81 -42.67
CA THR A 600 2.29 -3.86 -42.96
C THR A 600 1.99 -4.45 -44.33
N TYR A 601 2.99 -4.46 -45.22
CA TYR A 601 2.84 -4.87 -46.61
C TYR A 601 3.85 -5.95 -47.00
N ASN A 602 3.47 -6.81 -47.94
CA ASN A 602 4.38 -7.71 -48.62
C ASN A 602 4.73 -7.08 -49.98
N LEU A 603 6.01 -6.77 -50.19
CA LEU A 603 6.51 -6.20 -51.44
C LEU A 603 7.10 -7.32 -52.29
N ASP A 604 6.44 -7.64 -53.39
CA ASP A 604 6.88 -8.70 -54.31
C ASP A 604 7.61 -8.06 -55.50
N VAL A 605 8.78 -8.56 -55.84
CA VAL A 605 9.57 -8.08 -56.98
C VAL A 605 9.70 -9.22 -57.98
N ARG A 606 9.03 -9.10 -59.12
CA ARG A 606 9.14 -10.07 -60.20
C ARG A 606 10.36 -9.76 -61.05
N VAL A 607 11.18 -10.76 -61.29
CA VAL A 607 12.43 -10.70 -62.04
C VAL A 607 12.28 -11.52 -63.32
N SER A 608 12.58 -10.90 -64.46
CA SER A 608 12.49 -11.51 -65.78
C SER A 608 13.75 -11.23 -66.60
N TYR A 609 14.24 -12.26 -67.31
CA TYR A 609 15.34 -12.22 -68.27
C TYR A 609 14.82 -12.65 -69.65
N SER A 610 15.43 -12.13 -70.71
CA SER A 610 15.11 -12.49 -72.10
C SER A 610 15.84 -13.75 -72.59
N GLY A 611 16.83 -14.26 -71.85
CA GLY A 611 17.59 -15.47 -72.19
C GLY A 611 18.61 -15.87 -71.11
N SER A 612 19.41 -16.91 -71.36
CA SER A 612 20.49 -17.41 -70.49
C SER A 612 21.82 -17.35 -71.24
N PRO A 613 22.97 -17.03 -70.60
CA PRO A 613 23.25 -16.95 -69.16
C PRO A 613 22.80 -15.64 -68.48
N PHE A 614 22.44 -15.71 -67.19
CA PHE A 614 21.85 -14.61 -66.41
C PHE A 614 22.90 -13.76 -65.67
N GLN A 615 22.75 -12.43 -65.71
CA GLN A 615 23.52 -11.52 -64.85
C GLN A 615 23.03 -11.59 -63.39
N PRO A 616 23.92 -11.84 -62.39
CA PRO A 616 23.55 -11.83 -60.98
C PRO A 616 23.39 -10.39 -60.45
N PHE A 617 22.44 -10.19 -59.53
CA PHE A 617 22.15 -8.88 -58.93
C PHE A 617 21.53 -9.03 -57.53
N ARG A 618 21.31 -7.92 -56.82
CA ARG A 618 20.59 -7.88 -55.53
C ARG A 618 19.47 -6.86 -55.55
N LEU A 619 18.44 -7.10 -54.74
CA LEU A 619 17.39 -6.13 -54.45
C LEU A 619 17.64 -5.51 -53.07
N THR A 620 17.47 -4.20 -52.94
CA THR A 620 17.56 -3.50 -51.66
C THR A 620 16.45 -2.48 -51.50
N VAL A 621 16.00 -2.28 -50.27
CA VAL A 621 15.11 -1.20 -49.85
C VAL A 621 15.89 -0.35 -48.84
N PRO A 622 16.66 0.66 -49.29
CA PRO A 622 17.60 1.38 -48.42
C PRO A 622 16.94 2.02 -47.20
N ALA A 623 15.73 2.58 -47.37
CA ALA A 623 14.98 3.24 -46.30
C ALA A 623 14.59 2.29 -45.14
N LYS A 624 14.62 0.97 -45.37
CA LYS A 624 14.30 -0.06 -44.36
C LYS A 624 15.46 -0.99 -44.05
N GLY A 625 16.64 -0.73 -44.63
CA GLY A 625 17.83 -1.58 -44.47
C GLY A 625 17.66 -3.02 -44.97
N LEU A 626 16.67 -3.29 -45.83
CA LEU A 626 16.39 -4.64 -46.33
C LEU A 626 17.20 -4.91 -47.59
N THR A 627 17.84 -6.08 -47.68
CA THR A 627 18.61 -6.50 -48.86
C THR A 627 18.41 -7.99 -49.11
N SER A 628 18.27 -8.39 -50.38
CA SER A 628 18.11 -9.79 -50.77
C SER A 628 19.45 -10.53 -50.84
N GLU A 629 19.36 -11.86 -50.92
CA GLU A 629 20.45 -12.69 -51.43
C GLU A 629 20.76 -12.36 -52.90
N VAL A 630 21.85 -12.92 -53.43
CA VAL A 630 22.18 -12.78 -54.86
C VAL A 630 21.13 -13.53 -55.67
N LEU A 631 20.45 -12.82 -56.55
CA LEU A 631 19.42 -13.36 -57.42
C LEU A 631 20.00 -13.59 -58.82
N SER A 632 19.68 -14.74 -59.41
CA SER A 632 19.97 -15.05 -60.82
C SER A 632 18.83 -15.91 -61.38
N GLY A 633 18.38 -15.59 -62.60
CA GLY A 633 17.25 -16.27 -63.25
C GLY A 633 15.87 -15.70 -62.93
N ASN A 634 14.86 -16.20 -63.66
CA ASN A 634 13.47 -15.75 -63.56
C ASN A 634 12.83 -16.22 -62.25
N GLN A 635 12.43 -15.28 -61.39
CA GLN A 635 11.82 -15.57 -60.09
C GLN A 635 11.07 -14.35 -59.54
N THR A 636 10.28 -14.56 -58.49
CA THR A 636 9.68 -13.46 -57.72
C THR A 636 10.26 -13.47 -56.31
N TYR A 637 10.87 -12.36 -55.89
CA TYR A 637 11.44 -12.20 -54.55
C TYR A 637 10.48 -11.39 -53.67
N ARG A 638 10.22 -11.86 -52.45
CA ARG A 638 9.29 -11.22 -51.51
C ARG A 638 10.04 -10.60 -50.33
N PHE A 639 9.85 -9.30 -50.12
CA PHE A 639 10.09 -8.67 -48.82
C PHE A 639 8.82 -8.81 -47.97
N SER A 640 8.85 -9.73 -47.01
CA SER A 640 7.70 -10.02 -46.16
C SER A 640 7.60 -9.05 -44.98
N ASN A 641 6.38 -8.70 -44.58
CA ASN A 641 6.08 -7.90 -43.38
C ASN A 641 6.82 -6.55 -43.30
N VAL A 642 6.89 -5.82 -44.42
CA VAL A 642 7.49 -4.48 -44.44
C VAL A 642 6.55 -3.50 -43.74
N VAL A 643 6.98 -2.99 -42.58
CA VAL A 643 6.22 -2.01 -41.78
C VAL A 643 6.43 -0.60 -42.32
N VAL A 644 5.33 0.05 -42.72
CA VAL A 644 5.27 1.43 -43.20
C VAL A 644 4.60 2.29 -42.11
N ASN A 645 5.26 3.34 -41.68
CA ASN A 645 4.78 4.31 -40.70
C ASN A 645 4.50 5.65 -41.38
N TRP A 646 3.56 6.44 -40.83
CA TRP A 646 3.37 7.82 -41.27
C TRP A 646 4.65 8.63 -41.06
N GLY A 647 5.10 9.34 -42.10
CA GLY A 647 6.34 10.13 -42.09
C GLY A 647 7.61 9.36 -42.46
N ASP A 648 7.51 8.08 -42.88
CA ASP A 648 8.64 7.38 -43.48
C ASP A 648 9.12 8.08 -44.77
N ALA A 649 10.42 7.97 -45.05
CA ALA A 649 11.00 8.37 -46.34
C ALA A 649 10.51 7.45 -47.47
N ASP A 650 10.65 7.90 -48.72
CA ASP A 650 10.25 7.16 -49.92
C ASP A 650 10.78 5.71 -49.92
N LEU A 651 9.86 4.77 -50.13
CA LEU A 651 10.15 3.35 -50.21
C LEU A 651 10.63 3.00 -51.62
N ILE A 652 11.92 3.17 -51.86
CA ILE A 652 12.54 2.87 -53.16
C ILE A 652 13.17 1.48 -53.14
N VAL A 653 12.60 0.56 -53.92
CA VAL A 653 13.20 -0.75 -54.20
C VAL A 653 14.23 -0.58 -55.30
N LYS A 654 15.49 -0.97 -55.05
CA LYS A 654 16.59 -0.85 -56.00
C LYS A 654 17.11 -2.22 -56.40
N ALA A 655 17.24 -2.47 -57.70
CA ALA A 655 18.00 -3.59 -58.24
C ALA A 655 19.42 -3.13 -58.56
N ILE A 656 20.40 -3.67 -57.84
CA ILE A 656 21.82 -3.30 -57.92
C ILE A 656 22.64 -4.46 -58.52
N PRO A 657 23.56 -4.20 -59.47
CA PRO A 657 24.45 -5.23 -59.98
C PRO A 657 25.34 -5.74 -58.85
N GLN A 658 25.73 -7.02 -58.94
CA GLN A 658 26.68 -7.63 -57.99
C GLN A 658 28.11 -7.16 -58.24
#